data_AF-A0A969ZDD1-F1
#
_entry.id   AF-A0A969ZDD1-F1
#
_cell.length_a   1.000
_cell.length_b   1.000
_cell.length_c   1.000
_cell.angle_alpha   90.00
_cell.angle_beta   90.00
_cell.angle_gamma   90.00
#
_symmetry.space_group_name_H-M   'P 1'
#
loop_
_entity.id
_entity.type
_entity.pdbx_description
1 polymer ?
#
loop_
_entity_poly.entity_id
_entity_poly.type
_entity_poly.pdbx_seq_one_letter_code
_entity_poly.pdbx_strand_id
1 'polypeptide(L)'
;MKKRFMKSFLAVVTSVSMLMTGITIPEMKSYASEAVTAQNSETVAASSNKYGLLDKACDGLILHCWNWSYNEIKNSMAEIAKAGYTSLQTSPVQMPKDAGSNDTQGTWWKVYQPTTLSMVDSHPWFGTKEEFKAMCDEAEKYGIKVIVDIVANHMANNTGSIGNSRGDICSQNDPTFRDDDSCWHLNGSTRIDYGNQHRNGDTTSLTWGFGGWPDLNTGSKKVQNAIVSLLKECVDLGADGFRFDAAKHIELPTDPGGASDFWPYVTSAIKEYKPDVYLYGEILDDSATAISNYTKYMAVTDNRAGNATSWGVNNHDIGGAANSYLTYKGELGDNIVLWAESHDTYANDGFTGPSTKLSQSVINRSWAIQAARDFAVLYYIRPGNTGARLGSKSTNTAWKDTEVVEVNKFHNYFSGKSEYMSSYDSSVVLVERGSNTAQGGVVLVNIGGGSKNVTGAETHLLADGTYKDQVSGSEFKVSGGKISGNIGSTGVAVVYNKKPITLDPEATISQEGGEFTSDTLTLKLDLVNAISGTYKIGSQSVKTFTSAKSITIGADMAYGESVDIVLTATDGKTTSDPITYTFTKVEKNDNIAYIKVPSGWTGDIYCYAYDSATEKVNNGEWPGEKMTYDSTTGYYKYTIPENIKAPRIIFYNSIASRYPEDQEPGLLFESSGSWLYADGKWSKMTSTTENGTVIVKYVDESGNEMAASKKLTGKVGASYTTSAATVSGYTLKTTPSNATGKYTASTITVKYIYSKVAGSVTTGWKQINGKYYYFNISGVMQASKWISSTYYVKADGSMAVSQLVDNNKYYVDANGKWVKSTGWIKINSKLYYLSNGVVQTSTWKKVGGKWYYFNASGIMETSKWISGKYYVKADGTMEVSALVDGGKYYVDSDGKWVQSTQWLEINSKRYYMTSGKIQQSKWVKINNKWYYFDTSGVMQTSKWISGQYYVKDDGTMATSEWVDGGKYYVGSDGKWIKK
;
A
#
# COMPACT_ATOMS: atom_id res chain seq x y z
N MET A 1 -70.13 -34.33 0.64
CA MET A 1 -68.75 -33.92 1.00
C MET A 1 -68.05 -35.06 1.72
N LYS A 2 -66.72 -35.15 1.57
CA LYS A 2 -65.89 -36.36 1.57
C LYS A 2 -66.04 -37.30 2.80
N LYS A 3 -66.36 -38.56 2.48
CA LYS A 3 -66.08 -39.87 3.13
C LYS A 3 -64.60 -40.01 3.55
N ARG A 4 -64.11 -40.90 4.43
CA ARG A 4 -64.54 -41.81 5.53
C ARG A 4 -63.31 -42.75 5.75
N PHE A 5 -63.01 -43.15 7.01
CA PHE A 5 -62.24 -44.36 7.44
C PHE A 5 -60.73 -44.47 7.12
N MET A 6 -59.91 -45.37 7.70
CA MET A 6 -59.62 -45.91 9.05
C MET A 6 -58.56 -47.02 8.83
N LYS A 7 -57.45 -46.99 9.59
CA LYS A 7 -56.52 -48.07 10.02
C LYS A 7 -56.10 -49.27 9.13
N SER A 8 -54.87 -49.73 9.44
CA SER A 8 -54.24 -51.09 9.28
C SER A 8 -53.42 -51.26 7.99
N PHE A 9 -52.24 -51.91 7.93
CA PHE A 9 -51.75 -53.13 8.60
C PHE A 9 -50.19 -53.24 8.49
N LEU A 10 -49.61 -54.20 9.24
CA LEU A 10 -48.19 -54.48 9.52
C LEU A 10 -47.64 -55.69 8.71
N ALA A 11 -46.30 -55.86 8.67
CA ALA A 11 -45.48 -57.10 8.48
C ALA A 11 -44.76 -57.29 7.11
N VAL A 12 -43.41 -57.40 6.98
CA VAL A 12 -42.33 -58.37 7.39
C VAL A 12 -42.03 -59.43 6.30
N VAL A 13 -40.72 -59.73 6.11
CA VAL A 13 -40.03 -60.93 5.51
C VAL A 13 -39.39 -60.68 4.12
N THR A 14 -38.04 -60.54 4.00
CA THR A 14 -36.98 -61.54 3.57
C THR A 14 -37.26 -62.23 2.21
N SER A 15 -36.38 -62.54 1.25
CA SER A 15 -34.92 -62.73 1.13
C SER A 15 -34.57 -63.24 -0.31
N VAL A 16 -33.30 -63.10 -0.77
CA VAL A 16 -32.54 -63.99 -1.74
C VAL A 16 -32.88 -63.88 -3.26
N SER A 17 -31.98 -63.85 -4.29
CA SER A 17 -30.51 -63.87 -4.47
C SER A 17 -30.09 -63.84 -5.98
N MET A 18 -28.79 -63.53 -6.26
CA MET A 18 -27.93 -63.89 -7.44
C MET A 18 -28.18 -63.21 -8.83
N LEU A 19 -27.21 -62.77 -9.67
CA LEU A 19 -25.82 -63.17 -9.99
C LEU A 19 -24.93 -62.02 -10.58
N MET A 20 -23.61 -62.13 -10.33
CA MET A 20 -22.34 -61.63 -10.96
C MET A 20 -22.39 -60.96 -12.37
N THR A 21 -21.53 -60.00 -12.78
CA THR A 21 -20.04 -59.97 -12.80
C THR A 21 -19.42 -58.55 -12.94
N GLY A 22 -18.31 -58.32 -12.22
CA GLY A 22 -17.07 -57.56 -12.54
C GLY A 22 -17.07 -56.19 -13.25
N ILE A 23 -16.53 -55.17 -12.58
CA ILE A 23 -15.39 -54.31 -13.00
C ILE A 23 -14.90 -53.54 -11.76
N THR A 24 -13.59 -53.57 -11.51
CA THR A 24 -12.88 -52.81 -10.48
C THR A 24 -12.71 -51.34 -10.89
N ILE A 25 -13.03 -50.40 -10.00
CA ILE A 25 -12.53 -49.01 -10.02
C ILE A 25 -11.97 -48.72 -8.62
N PRO A 26 -10.74 -48.18 -8.47
CA PRO A 26 -10.21 -47.85 -7.15
C PRO A 26 -10.96 -46.67 -6.52
N GLU A 27 -11.45 -46.85 -5.30
CA GLU A 27 -12.02 -45.80 -4.47
C GLU A 27 -10.97 -44.74 -4.13
N MET A 28 -11.27 -43.50 -4.49
CA MET A 28 -10.55 -42.30 -4.10
C MET A 28 -10.85 -42.04 -2.61
N LYS A 29 -9.86 -42.24 -1.73
CA LYS A 29 -9.99 -41.96 -0.30
C LYS A 29 -10.10 -40.45 -0.06
N SER A 30 -11.26 -39.99 0.40
CA SER A 30 -11.45 -38.65 0.96
C SER A 30 -10.74 -38.54 2.31
N TYR A 31 -9.80 -37.60 2.44
CA TYR A 31 -9.27 -37.18 3.73
C TYR A 31 -10.09 -36.00 4.24
N ALA A 32 -11.07 -36.28 5.11
CA ALA A 32 -11.73 -35.28 5.93
C ALA A 32 -10.92 -35.12 7.23
N SER A 33 -10.55 -33.88 7.58
CA SER A 33 -10.04 -33.51 8.91
C SER A 33 -11.10 -32.73 9.68
N GLU A 34 -11.33 -33.17 10.91
CA GLU A 34 -12.47 -32.83 11.76
C GLU A 34 -12.60 -31.34 12.11
N ALA A 35 -13.84 -30.83 12.01
CA ALA A 35 -14.26 -29.54 12.53
C ALA A 35 -14.39 -29.58 14.07
N VAL A 36 -13.82 -28.60 14.75
CA VAL A 36 -14.15 -28.29 16.15
C VAL A 36 -14.91 -26.97 16.18
N THR A 37 -16.16 -27.03 16.65
CA THR A 37 -17.07 -25.91 16.88
C THR A 37 -16.75 -25.21 18.20
N ALA A 38 -16.67 -23.87 18.21
CA ALA A 38 -17.21 -23.01 19.27
C ALA A 38 -17.13 -21.52 18.89
N GLN A 39 -18.23 -20.81 19.15
CA GLN A 39 -18.41 -19.38 18.95
C GLN A 39 -17.49 -18.52 19.82
N ASN A 40 -16.93 -17.46 19.25
CA ASN A 40 -17.19 -16.08 19.70
C ASN A 40 -16.71 -15.07 18.66
N SER A 41 -17.50 -14.01 18.50
CA SER A 41 -17.39 -12.98 17.46
C SER A 41 -16.05 -12.27 17.46
N GLU A 42 -15.20 -12.59 16.48
CA GLU A 42 -14.05 -11.76 16.14
C GLU A 42 -14.49 -10.60 15.23
N THR A 43 -14.17 -9.39 15.68
CA THR A 43 -14.16 -8.19 14.86
C THR A 43 -12.99 -8.28 13.89
N VAL A 44 -13.29 -8.48 12.61
CA VAL A 44 -12.35 -8.32 11.50
C VAL A 44 -11.81 -6.88 11.54
N ALA A 45 -10.49 -6.73 11.63
CA ALA A 45 -9.84 -5.43 11.54
C ALA A 45 -10.10 -4.87 10.13
N ALA A 46 -10.86 -3.78 10.06
CA ALA A 46 -10.99 -3.00 8.83
C ALA A 46 -9.67 -2.23 8.62
N SER A 47 -9.10 -2.32 7.42
CA SER A 47 -7.98 -1.48 7.00
C SER A 47 -8.29 0.00 7.18
N SER A 48 -7.30 0.80 7.57
CA SER A 48 -7.48 2.24 7.83
C SER A 48 -7.63 3.11 6.58
N ASN A 49 -7.50 2.57 5.36
CA ASN A 49 -7.73 3.33 4.12
C ASN A 49 -9.17 3.19 3.59
N LYS A 50 -9.63 4.25 2.91
CA LYS A 50 -10.99 4.37 2.36
C LYS A 50 -11.33 3.37 1.25
N TYR A 51 -10.43 2.45 0.87
CA TYR A 51 -10.63 1.51 -0.23
C TYR A 51 -10.65 0.04 0.20
N GLY A 52 -10.40 -0.23 1.48
CA GLY A 52 -10.31 -1.62 1.94
C GLY A 52 -9.00 -2.31 1.52
N LEU A 53 -7.94 -1.55 1.22
CA LEU A 53 -6.63 -2.09 0.82
C LEU A 53 -5.85 -2.55 2.05
N LEU A 54 -4.93 -3.48 1.89
CA LEU A 54 -4.18 -4.03 3.01
C LEU A 54 -2.95 -3.17 3.33
N ASP A 55 -2.44 -3.29 4.56
CA ASP A 55 -1.34 -2.43 5.01
C ASP A 55 0.01 -2.84 4.39
N LYS A 56 0.17 -4.11 4.01
CA LYS A 56 1.40 -4.65 3.45
C LYS A 56 1.22 -5.08 2.01
N ALA A 57 2.23 -4.81 1.19
CA ALA A 57 2.27 -5.25 -0.20
C ALA A 57 2.18 -6.78 -0.35
N CYS A 58 2.80 -7.53 0.57
CA CYS A 58 2.81 -9.01 0.56
C CYS A 58 1.45 -9.65 0.87
N ASP A 59 0.56 -8.92 1.54
CA ASP A 59 -0.72 -9.47 1.99
C ASP A 59 -1.82 -9.32 0.92
N GLY A 60 -1.54 -8.54 -0.15
CA GLY A 60 -2.55 -8.10 -1.12
C GLY A 60 -2.17 -8.30 -2.59
N LEU A 61 -3.04 -7.78 -3.46
CA LEU A 61 -2.94 -7.93 -4.91
C LEU A 61 -2.09 -6.82 -5.53
N ILE A 62 -1.23 -7.20 -6.49
CA ILE A 62 -0.26 -6.34 -7.17
C ILE A 62 -0.76 -6.02 -8.57
N LEU A 63 -0.88 -4.74 -8.91
CA LEU A 63 -1.16 -4.31 -10.29
C LEU A 63 0.15 -4.01 -11.02
N HIS A 64 0.48 -4.79 -12.04
CA HIS A 64 1.69 -4.54 -12.82
C HIS A 64 1.41 -3.50 -13.92
N CYS A 65 1.77 -2.24 -13.63
CA CYS A 65 1.69 -1.08 -14.53
C CYS A 65 2.81 -1.10 -15.57
N TRP A 66 2.93 -2.23 -16.28
CA TRP A 66 4.01 -2.51 -17.21
C TRP A 66 4.07 -1.47 -18.34
N ASN A 67 5.23 -0.86 -18.52
CA ASN A 67 5.55 0.18 -19.49
C ASN A 67 4.81 1.52 -19.34
N TRP A 68 4.09 1.75 -18.24
CA TRP A 68 3.44 3.05 -18.01
C TRP A 68 4.44 4.06 -17.47
N SER A 69 4.31 5.32 -17.90
CA SER A 69 5.07 6.41 -17.27
C SER A 69 4.57 6.72 -15.86
N TYR A 70 5.43 7.33 -15.04
CA TYR A 70 5.12 7.68 -13.65
C TYR A 70 3.90 8.60 -13.57
N ASN A 71 3.76 9.55 -14.49
CA ASN A 71 2.58 10.42 -14.55
C ASN A 71 1.30 9.67 -14.90
N GLU A 72 1.34 8.70 -15.82
CA GLU A 72 0.17 7.90 -16.16
C GLU A 72 -0.28 7.01 -14.99
N ILE A 73 0.67 6.46 -14.23
CA ILE A 73 0.39 5.72 -12.99
C ILE A 73 -0.23 6.64 -11.95
N LYS A 74 0.41 7.80 -11.69
CA LYS A 74 -0.08 8.83 -10.77
C LYS A 74 -1.52 9.25 -11.09
N ASN A 75 -1.81 9.56 -12.35
CA ASN A 75 -3.13 9.96 -12.82
C ASN A 75 -4.18 8.85 -12.72
N SER A 76 -3.76 7.60 -12.51
CA SER A 76 -4.63 6.43 -12.39
C SER A 76 -4.84 5.98 -10.94
N MET A 77 -4.19 6.61 -9.96
CA MET A 77 -4.12 6.12 -8.58
C MET A 77 -5.50 5.88 -7.94
N ALA A 78 -6.43 6.82 -8.15
CA ALA A 78 -7.80 6.69 -7.66
C ALA A 78 -8.55 5.49 -8.28
N GLU A 79 -8.30 5.19 -9.56
CA GLU A 79 -8.88 4.02 -10.24
C GLU A 79 -8.26 2.72 -9.73
N ILE A 80 -6.94 2.71 -9.51
CA ILE A 80 -6.18 1.56 -8.94
C ILE A 80 -6.71 1.23 -7.54
N ALA A 81 -6.87 2.24 -6.69
CA ALA A 81 -7.40 2.08 -5.34
C ALA A 81 -8.83 1.55 -5.36
N LYS A 82 -9.70 2.14 -6.21
CA LYS A 82 -11.09 1.69 -6.37
C LYS A 82 -11.20 0.25 -6.90
N ALA A 83 -10.24 -0.18 -7.71
CA ALA A 83 -10.17 -1.54 -8.22
C ALA A 83 -9.67 -2.55 -7.16
N GLY A 84 -9.20 -2.10 -6.00
CA GLY A 84 -8.88 -2.95 -4.85
C GLY A 84 -7.44 -3.48 -4.82
N TYR A 85 -6.54 -2.93 -5.62
CA TYR A 85 -5.12 -3.30 -5.60
C TYR A 85 -4.40 -2.65 -4.42
N THR A 86 -3.73 -3.47 -3.61
CA THR A 86 -2.97 -2.99 -2.44
C THR A 86 -1.61 -2.42 -2.85
N SER A 87 -1.07 -2.90 -3.96
CA SER A 87 0.21 -2.42 -4.48
C SER A 87 0.20 -2.34 -6.01
N LEU A 88 1.15 -1.59 -6.54
CA LEU A 88 1.47 -1.56 -7.96
C LEU A 88 2.94 -1.90 -8.19
N GLN A 89 3.26 -2.44 -9.35
CA GLN A 89 4.62 -2.67 -9.82
C GLN A 89 4.92 -1.77 -11.03
N THR A 90 6.03 -1.03 -10.98
CA THR A 90 6.57 -0.28 -12.12
C THR A 90 7.51 -1.14 -12.97
N SER A 91 7.76 -0.73 -14.21
CA SER A 91 8.92 -1.22 -14.99
C SER A 91 10.25 -0.69 -14.41
N PRO A 92 11.41 -1.20 -14.88
CA PRO A 92 12.72 -0.79 -14.37
C PRO A 92 12.98 0.72 -14.42
N VAL A 93 13.67 1.23 -13.40
CA VAL A 93 13.99 2.68 -13.21
C VAL A 93 15.38 3.07 -13.70
N GLN A 94 16.20 2.09 -14.06
CA GLN A 94 17.57 2.28 -14.52
C GLN A 94 17.59 2.79 -15.98
N MET A 95 18.68 3.46 -16.39
CA MET A 95 18.82 3.90 -17.78
C MET A 95 18.72 2.69 -18.71
N PRO A 96 17.80 2.64 -19.67
CA PRO A 96 17.70 1.54 -20.62
C PRO A 96 18.70 1.71 -21.76
N LYS A 97 19.04 0.61 -22.41
CA LYS A 97 19.74 0.62 -23.70
C LYS A 97 18.89 1.34 -24.75
N ASP A 98 19.55 2.09 -25.63
CA ASP A 98 18.94 2.77 -26.78
C ASP A 98 17.81 3.75 -26.39
N ALA A 99 18.03 4.50 -25.30
CA ALA A 99 17.13 5.53 -24.79
C ALA A 99 16.70 6.55 -25.88
N GLY A 100 15.39 6.64 -26.21
CA GLY A 100 14.91 7.66 -27.15
C GLY A 100 13.51 7.44 -27.78
N SER A 101 12.98 8.49 -28.41
CA SER A 101 11.61 8.53 -28.96
C SER A 101 11.44 7.77 -30.28
N ASN A 102 10.34 7.02 -30.40
CA ASN A 102 9.79 6.23 -31.52
C ASN A 102 9.70 4.71 -31.30
N ASP A 103 9.98 4.23 -30.08
CA ASP A 103 9.83 2.82 -29.74
C ASP A 103 8.36 2.36 -29.69
N THR A 104 8.08 1.24 -30.36
CA THR A 104 6.75 0.62 -30.56
C THR A 104 6.86 -0.91 -30.41
N GLN A 105 5.90 -1.69 -30.94
CA GLN A 105 5.80 -3.15 -30.79
C GLN A 105 7.14 -3.88 -30.72
N GLY A 106 7.36 -4.62 -29.63
CA GLY A 106 8.49 -5.54 -29.51
C GLY A 106 9.79 -4.89 -29.02
N THR A 107 9.78 -3.63 -28.60
CA THR A 107 10.95 -2.92 -28.05
C THR A 107 11.02 -2.91 -26.51
N TRP A 108 10.03 -3.49 -25.85
CA TRP A 108 9.91 -3.48 -24.38
C TRP A 108 11.13 -4.07 -23.66
N TRP A 109 11.80 -5.07 -24.25
CA TRP A 109 12.96 -5.72 -23.66
C TRP A 109 14.13 -4.75 -23.41
N LYS A 110 14.14 -3.58 -24.05
CA LYS A 110 15.18 -2.55 -23.84
C LYS A 110 15.24 -2.05 -22.40
N VAL A 111 14.10 -1.97 -21.71
CA VAL A 111 14.09 -1.54 -20.29
C VAL A 111 14.66 -2.60 -19.35
N TYR A 112 14.81 -3.83 -19.82
CA TYR A 112 15.49 -4.91 -19.12
C TYR A 112 16.97 -5.02 -19.49
N GLN A 113 17.51 -4.10 -20.30
CA GLN A 113 18.95 -3.97 -20.56
C GLN A 113 19.45 -2.65 -20.01
N PRO A 114 19.69 -2.56 -18.68
CA PRO A 114 20.12 -1.32 -18.07
C PRO A 114 21.57 -0.99 -18.46
N THR A 115 21.83 0.29 -18.69
CA THR A 115 23.17 0.85 -18.90
C THR A 115 23.74 1.50 -17.65
N THR A 116 22.95 1.56 -16.56
CA THR A 116 23.35 2.12 -15.25
C THR A 116 22.89 1.21 -14.10
N LEU A 117 23.58 1.27 -12.97
CA LEU A 117 23.19 0.62 -11.71
C LEU A 117 22.67 1.64 -10.67
N SER A 118 22.06 2.73 -11.16
CA SER A 118 21.47 3.81 -10.38
C SER A 118 20.17 4.27 -11.03
N MET A 119 19.33 4.98 -10.28
CA MET A 119 18.15 5.58 -10.87
C MET A 119 18.56 6.79 -11.71
N VAL A 120 18.00 6.93 -12.90
CA VAL A 120 18.29 8.06 -13.78
C VAL A 120 17.47 9.29 -13.40
N ASP A 121 18.03 10.48 -13.55
CA ASP A 121 17.32 11.73 -13.27
C ASP A 121 16.11 11.91 -14.20
N SER A 122 16.23 11.47 -15.45
CA SER A 122 15.16 11.47 -16.45
C SER A 122 15.16 10.19 -17.26
N HIS A 123 14.19 9.31 -17.01
CA HIS A 123 13.99 8.09 -17.78
C HIS A 123 13.31 8.43 -19.11
N PRO A 124 13.86 8.00 -20.26
CA PRO A 124 13.44 8.45 -21.60
C PRO A 124 11.98 8.19 -21.93
N TRP A 125 11.35 7.21 -21.27
CA TRP A 125 9.94 6.86 -21.50
C TRP A 125 9.06 6.97 -20.25
N PHE A 126 9.64 6.94 -19.06
CA PHE A 126 8.85 6.81 -17.83
C PHE A 126 8.74 8.11 -17.04
N GLY A 127 9.68 9.03 -17.22
CA GLY A 127 9.65 10.34 -16.56
C GLY A 127 10.86 10.57 -15.65
N THR A 128 10.82 11.69 -14.93
CA THR A 128 11.92 12.11 -14.04
C THR A 128 11.83 11.49 -12.64
N LYS A 129 12.88 11.64 -11.83
CA LYS A 129 12.86 11.29 -10.39
C LYS A 129 11.77 12.04 -9.63
N GLU A 130 11.55 13.31 -9.94
CA GLU A 130 10.47 14.10 -9.33
C GLU A 130 9.09 13.55 -9.71
N GLU A 131 8.93 13.08 -10.94
CA GLU A 131 7.68 12.45 -11.37
C GLU A 131 7.46 11.07 -10.73
N PHE A 132 8.52 10.29 -10.53
CA PHE A 132 8.48 9.06 -9.76
C PHE A 132 8.09 9.34 -8.30
N LYS A 133 8.75 10.30 -7.65
CA LYS A 133 8.40 10.72 -6.28
C LYS A 133 6.95 11.19 -6.19
N ALA A 134 6.50 12.02 -7.12
CA ALA A 134 5.12 12.48 -7.15
C ALA A 134 4.11 11.34 -7.34
N MET A 135 4.49 10.28 -8.06
CA MET A 135 3.67 9.07 -8.20
C MET A 135 3.60 8.29 -6.88
N CYS A 136 4.72 8.14 -6.17
CA CYS A 136 4.76 7.50 -4.85
C CYS A 136 3.99 8.30 -3.79
N ASP A 137 4.18 9.62 -3.72
CA ASP A 137 3.45 10.52 -2.81
C ASP A 137 1.94 10.44 -3.06
N GLU A 138 1.52 10.35 -4.33
CA GLU A 138 0.11 10.15 -4.67
C GLU A 138 -0.37 8.76 -4.24
N ALA A 139 0.42 7.70 -4.42
CA ALA A 139 0.07 6.34 -3.97
C ALA A 139 -0.20 6.27 -2.46
N GLU A 140 0.63 6.96 -1.67
CA GLU A 140 0.50 7.04 -0.21
C GLU A 140 -0.86 7.61 0.22
N LYS A 141 -1.41 8.61 -0.50
CA LYS A 141 -2.74 9.19 -0.22
C LYS A 141 -3.87 8.16 -0.26
N TYR A 142 -3.70 7.09 -1.04
CA TYR A 142 -4.67 6.00 -1.19
C TYR A 142 -4.31 4.76 -0.36
N GLY A 143 -3.13 4.75 0.26
CA GLY A 143 -2.58 3.58 0.96
C GLY A 143 -2.03 2.51 0.01
N ILE A 144 -1.73 2.85 -1.25
CA ILE A 144 -1.16 1.91 -2.23
C ILE A 144 0.35 1.85 -2.05
N LYS A 145 0.90 0.64 -2.09
CA LYS A 145 2.35 0.39 -2.02
C LYS A 145 3.01 0.35 -3.40
N VAL A 146 4.19 0.92 -3.54
CA VAL A 146 4.93 0.96 -4.81
C VAL A 146 6.06 -0.08 -4.81
N ILE A 147 5.99 -1.03 -5.74
CA ILE A 147 7.03 -2.03 -5.99
C ILE A 147 7.79 -1.62 -7.26
N VAL A 148 9.12 -1.62 -7.19
CA VAL A 148 9.98 -1.27 -8.32
C VAL A 148 10.63 -2.52 -8.90
N ASP A 149 10.58 -2.70 -10.21
CA ASP A 149 11.34 -3.74 -10.90
C ASP A 149 12.82 -3.36 -10.98
N ILE A 150 13.71 -4.26 -10.58
CA ILE A 150 15.15 -4.02 -10.47
C ILE A 150 15.91 -5.09 -11.24
N VAL A 151 16.69 -4.65 -12.22
CA VAL A 151 17.61 -5.53 -12.96
C VAL A 151 18.98 -5.48 -12.31
N ALA A 152 19.31 -6.51 -11.52
CA ALA A 152 20.56 -6.57 -10.76
C ALA A 152 21.53 -7.68 -11.22
N ASN A 153 21.10 -8.53 -12.16
CA ASN A 153 21.90 -9.66 -12.66
C ASN A 153 22.89 -9.23 -13.75
N HIS A 154 22.43 -8.41 -14.69
CA HIS A 154 23.15 -8.12 -15.92
C HIS A 154 22.98 -6.64 -16.32
N MET A 155 23.74 -6.23 -17.34
CA MET A 155 23.60 -4.93 -17.99
C MET A 155 23.49 -5.09 -19.51
N ALA A 156 23.30 -3.97 -20.22
CA ALA A 156 23.12 -3.98 -21.67
C ALA A 156 24.32 -4.56 -22.42
N ASN A 157 24.04 -5.16 -23.58
CA ASN A 157 25.05 -5.72 -24.50
C ASN A 157 25.18 -4.93 -25.82
N ASN A 158 26.26 -5.13 -26.59
CA ASN A 158 26.43 -4.52 -27.91
C ASN A 158 25.73 -5.30 -29.04
N THR A 159 25.89 -6.62 -29.07
CA THR A 159 25.73 -7.43 -30.30
C THR A 159 24.57 -8.42 -30.27
N GLY A 160 23.82 -8.52 -29.16
CA GLY A 160 22.81 -9.56 -28.97
C GLY A 160 23.37 -10.99 -29.06
N SER A 161 24.70 -11.14 -29.08
CA SER A 161 25.40 -12.40 -29.33
C SER A 161 25.71 -13.10 -28.02
N ILE A 162 25.82 -14.43 -28.11
CA ILE A 162 25.99 -15.34 -26.98
C ILE A 162 27.45 -15.26 -26.51
N GLY A 163 27.76 -14.36 -25.58
CA GLY A 163 29.11 -14.19 -25.04
C GLY A 163 29.15 -13.38 -23.75
N ASN A 164 29.93 -13.87 -22.77
CA ASN A 164 30.32 -13.12 -21.57
C ASN A 164 31.74 -12.58 -21.76
N SER A 165 32.01 -11.96 -22.92
CA SER A 165 33.33 -11.39 -23.21
C SER A 165 33.34 -9.88 -23.01
N ARG A 166 34.54 -9.31 -22.84
CA ARG A 166 34.73 -7.85 -22.71
C ARG A 166 34.12 -7.07 -23.89
N GLY A 167 34.09 -7.66 -25.09
CA GLY A 167 33.52 -7.03 -26.29
C GLY A 167 31.98 -6.96 -26.30
N ASP A 168 31.32 -7.78 -25.49
CA ASP A 168 29.86 -7.85 -25.43
C ASP A 168 29.27 -6.74 -24.55
N ILE A 169 30.06 -6.17 -23.63
CA ILE A 169 29.64 -5.07 -22.75
C ILE A 169 29.28 -3.84 -23.56
N CYS A 170 28.04 -3.36 -23.41
CA CYS A 170 27.55 -2.22 -24.19
C CYS A 170 28.40 -0.97 -23.96
N SER A 171 28.73 -0.26 -25.05
CA SER A 171 29.45 1.01 -24.96
C SER A 171 28.66 2.10 -24.21
N GLN A 172 27.32 1.99 -24.17
CA GLN A 172 26.43 2.86 -23.42
C GLN A 172 26.46 2.60 -21.91
N ASN A 173 26.99 1.46 -21.45
CA ASN A 173 27.10 1.16 -20.01
C ASN A 173 27.98 2.19 -19.32
N ASP A 174 27.61 2.54 -18.09
CA ASP A 174 28.35 3.45 -17.21
C ASP A 174 29.84 3.05 -17.17
N PRO A 175 30.77 3.94 -17.60
CA PRO A 175 32.21 3.69 -17.59
C PRO A 175 32.74 3.18 -16.25
N THR A 176 32.11 3.59 -15.14
CA THR A 176 32.48 3.18 -13.77
C THR A 176 32.46 1.66 -13.60
N PHE A 177 31.53 0.97 -14.26
CA PHE A 177 31.40 -0.49 -14.23
C PHE A 177 31.92 -1.11 -15.52
N ARG A 178 31.55 -0.54 -16.67
CA ARG A 178 31.94 -0.99 -18.02
C ARG A 178 33.45 -1.20 -18.15
N ASP A 179 34.25 -0.27 -17.63
CA ASP A 179 35.68 -0.29 -17.84
C ASP A 179 36.44 -1.12 -16.78
N ASP A 180 35.75 -1.65 -15.77
CA ASP A 180 36.32 -2.38 -14.65
C ASP A 180 36.00 -3.88 -14.77
N ASP A 181 36.99 -4.68 -15.20
CA ASP A 181 36.84 -6.15 -15.37
C ASP A 181 36.35 -6.84 -14.10
N SER A 182 36.61 -6.29 -12.91
CA SER A 182 36.18 -6.89 -11.64
C SER A 182 34.66 -6.84 -11.42
N CYS A 183 33.94 -6.03 -12.20
CA CYS A 183 32.49 -5.92 -12.13
C CYS A 183 31.75 -6.95 -12.99
N TRP A 184 32.46 -7.85 -13.69
CA TRP A 184 31.85 -8.76 -14.67
C TRP A 184 32.35 -10.19 -14.52
N HIS A 185 31.48 -11.15 -14.79
CA HIS A 185 31.88 -12.54 -14.97
C HIS A 185 32.40 -12.76 -16.39
N LEU A 186 33.64 -12.34 -16.67
CA LEU A 186 34.24 -12.45 -17.99
C LEU A 186 34.73 -13.85 -18.33
N ASN A 187 34.53 -14.24 -19.59
CA ASN A 187 34.87 -15.55 -20.16
C ASN A 187 34.17 -16.72 -19.44
N GLY A 188 33.03 -16.45 -18.79
CA GLY A 188 32.13 -17.44 -18.21
C GLY A 188 31.40 -18.27 -19.26
N SER A 189 30.61 -19.26 -18.81
CA SER A 189 29.82 -20.11 -19.71
C SER A 189 28.91 -19.26 -20.60
N THR A 190 29.02 -19.43 -21.91
CA THR A 190 28.20 -18.67 -22.86
C THR A 190 26.79 -19.24 -23.00
N ARG A 191 26.49 -20.41 -22.45
CA ARG A 191 25.19 -21.07 -22.55
C ARG A 191 24.70 -21.52 -21.17
N ILE A 192 23.42 -21.27 -20.90
CA ILE A 192 22.73 -21.87 -19.76
C ILE A 192 22.63 -23.37 -19.96
N ASP A 193 23.29 -24.14 -19.08
CA ASP A 193 23.12 -25.59 -18.99
C ASP A 193 22.33 -25.94 -17.73
N TYR A 194 21.01 -26.00 -17.86
CA TYR A 194 20.09 -26.45 -16.81
C TYR A 194 20.36 -27.90 -16.33
N GLY A 195 21.15 -28.69 -17.07
CA GLY A 195 21.57 -30.03 -16.66
C GLY A 195 22.85 -30.07 -15.81
N ASN A 196 23.65 -29.00 -15.77
CA ASN A 196 24.97 -28.99 -15.14
C ASN A 196 24.91 -29.00 -13.60
N GLN A 197 23.90 -28.34 -13.00
CA GLN A 197 23.64 -28.42 -11.55
C GLN A 197 23.44 -29.88 -11.07
N HIS A 198 22.82 -30.72 -11.91
CA HIS A 198 22.51 -32.12 -11.58
C HIS A 198 23.68 -33.09 -11.75
N ARG A 199 24.67 -32.78 -12.58
CA ARG A 199 25.73 -33.73 -12.94
C ARG A 199 27.01 -33.53 -12.14
N ASN A 200 27.39 -32.27 -11.88
CA ASN A 200 28.72 -31.96 -11.34
C ASN A 200 28.71 -31.01 -10.13
N GLY A 201 27.55 -30.48 -9.72
CA GLY A 201 27.49 -29.48 -8.64
C GLY A 201 28.22 -28.19 -9.01
N ASP A 202 28.09 -27.72 -10.25
CA ASP A 202 28.63 -26.45 -10.73
C ASP A 202 27.46 -25.59 -11.21
N THR A 203 27.21 -24.46 -10.54
CA THR A 203 26.12 -23.54 -10.86
C THR A 203 26.54 -22.40 -11.80
N THR A 204 27.82 -22.31 -12.17
CA THR A 204 28.35 -21.18 -12.95
C THR A 204 27.70 -21.05 -14.31
N SER A 205 27.23 -22.15 -14.92
CA SER A 205 26.48 -22.06 -16.19
C SER A 205 25.08 -21.47 -16.04
N LEU A 206 24.50 -21.47 -14.83
CA LEU A 206 23.21 -20.83 -14.54
C LEU A 206 23.40 -19.38 -14.09
N THR A 207 24.44 -19.11 -13.31
CA THR A 207 24.66 -17.80 -12.70
C THR A 207 25.59 -16.90 -13.49
N TRP A 208 26.47 -17.43 -14.34
CA TRP A 208 27.50 -16.68 -15.08
C TRP A 208 27.30 -16.76 -16.60
N GLY A 209 26.05 -16.66 -17.05
CA GLY A 209 25.69 -16.83 -18.46
C GLY A 209 24.19 -16.79 -18.75
N PHE A 210 23.53 -15.65 -18.57
CA PHE A 210 22.12 -15.47 -18.91
C PHE A 210 21.92 -14.77 -20.26
N GLY A 211 21.27 -15.45 -21.22
CA GLY A 211 20.68 -14.85 -22.43
C GLY A 211 21.59 -14.05 -23.39
N GLY A 212 22.92 -14.12 -23.22
CA GLY A 212 23.88 -13.33 -24.01
C GLY A 212 24.01 -11.88 -23.54
N TRP A 213 23.56 -11.56 -22.33
CA TRP A 213 23.80 -10.27 -21.68
C TRP A 213 25.02 -10.35 -20.76
N PRO A 214 25.91 -9.34 -20.78
CA PRO A 214 27.04 -9.23 -19.88
C PRO A 214 26.62 -9.36 -18.42
N ASP A 215 27.09 -10.43 -17.81
CA ASP A 215 26.73 -10.83 -16.46
C ASP A 215 27.59 -10.11 -15.41
N LEU A 216 26.95 -9.53 -14.41
CA LEU A 216 27.64 -8.79 -13.36
C LEU A 216 28.32 -9.74 -12.39
N ASN A 217 29.54 -9.39 -11.97
CA ASN A 217 30.16 -10.04 -10.83
C ASN A 217 29.47 -9.63 -9.53
N THR A 218 28.43 -10.35 -9.16
CA THR A 218 27.61 -10.13 -7.96
C THR A 218 28.34 -10.41 -6.65
N GLY A 219 29.52 -11.06 -6.71
CA GLY A 219 30.48 -11.12 -5.59
C GLY A 219 31.26 -9.82 -5.36
N SER A 220 31.27 -8.89 -6.32
CA SER A 220 31.93 -7.61 -6.18
C SER A 220 31.17 -6.70 -5.21
N LYS A 221 31.85 -6.24 -4.16
CA LYS A 221 31.29 -5.22 -3.25
C LYS A 221 30.95 -3.91 -3.94
N LYS A 222 31.64 -3.59 -5.04
CA LYS A 222 31.33 -2.41 -5.84
C LYS A 222 29.95 -2.54 -6.50
N VAL A 223 29.64 -3.70 -7.09
CA VAL A 223 28.33 -4.00 -7.67
C VAL A 223 27.25 -4.06 -6.58
N GLN A 224 27.49 -4.82 -5.50
CA GLN A 224 26.54 -4.92 -4.39
C GLN A 224 26.19 -3.56 -3.78
N ASN A 225 27.18 -2.69 -3.56
CA ASN A 225 26.97 -1.34 -3.02
C ASN A 225 26.19 -0.44 -3.99
N ALA A 226 26.43 -0.57 -5.30
CA ALA A 226 25.67 0.16 -6.31
C ALA A 226 24.19 -0.23 -6.27
N ILE A 227 23.89 -1.54 -6.25
CA ILE A 227 22.52 -2.04 -6.11
C ILE A 227 21.88 -1.56 -4.81
N VAL A 228 22.55 -1.70 -3.66
CA VAL A 228 22.02 -1.18 -2.39
C VAL A 228 21.76 0.32 -2.45
N SER A 229 22.61 1.10 -3.11
CA SER A 229 22.43 2.54 -3.28
C SER A 229 21.21 2.87 -4.14
N LEU A 230 21.04 2.16 -5.26
CA LEU A 230 19.84 2.24 -6.10
C LEU A 230 18.57 1.94 -5.29
N LEU A 231 18.54 0.84 -4.53
CA LEU A 231 17.37 0.48 -3.72
C LEU A 231 17.05 1.56 -2.67
N LYS A 232 18.06 2.09 -1.99
CA LYS A 232 17.89 3.17 -1.01
C LYS A 232 17.37 4.46 -1.66
N GLU A 233 17.91 4.82 -2.82
CA GLU A 233 17.44 5.97 -3.59
C GLU A 233 15.97 5.83 -3.97
N CYS A 234 15.53 4.66 -4.44
CA CYS A 234 14.12 4.41 -4.70
C CYS A 234 13.25 4.52 -3.44
N VAL A 235 13.71 4.00 -2.30
CA VAL A 235 13.01 4.13 -1.00
C VAL A 235 12.90 5.59 -0.56
N ASP A 236 13.97 6.38 -0.70
CA ASP A 236 13.99 7.80 -0.35
C ASP A 236 12.99 8.61 -1.20
N LEU A 237 12.71 8.13 -2.42
CA LEU A 237 11.69 8.67 -3.31
C LEU A 237 10.29 8.06 -3.11
N GLY A 238 10.12 7.15 -2.14
CA GLY A 238 8.81 6.62 -1.71
C GLY A 238 8.48 5.19 -2.15
N ALA A 239 9.44 4.41 -2.65
CA ALA A 239 9.21 2.99 -2.95
C ALA A 239 9.00 2.14 -1.68
N ASP A 240 8.12 1.15 -1.77
CA ASP A 240 7.77 0.21 -0.69
C ASP A 240 8.33 -1.20 -0.86
N GLY A 241 8.79 -1.54 -2.05
CA GLY A 241 9.29 -2.88 -2.33
C GLY A 241 9.99 -3.01 -3.67
N PHE A 242 10.52 -4.21 -3.91
CA PHE A 242 11.31 -4.51 -5.09
C PHE A 242 10.98 -5.89 -5.66
N ARG A 243 10.83 -5.94 -6.98
CA ARG A 243 10.84 -7.17 -7.79
C ARG A 243 12.22 -7.30 -8.40
N PHE A 244 12.97 -8.35 -8.08
CA PHE A 244 14.26 -8.62 -8.69
C PHE A 244 14.08 -9.42 -9.98
N ASP A 245 14.45 -8.81 -11.10
CA ASP A 245 14.55 -9.44 -12.40
C ASP A 245 15.62 -10.53 -12.42
N ALA A 246 15.33 -11.63 -13.13
CA ALA A 246 16.26 -12.73 -13.32
C ALA A 246 16.93 -13.21 -12.03
N ALA A 247 16.24 -13.15 -10.88
CA ALA A 247 16.83 -13.40 -9.55
C ALA A 247 17.45 -14.81 -9.44
N LYS A 248 16.92 -15.78 -10.19
CA LYS A 248 17.46 -17.14 -10.34
C LYS A 248 18.93 -17.18 -10.80
N HIS A 249 19.36 -16.16 -11.52
CA HIS A 249 20.68 -16.09 -12.17
C HIS A 249 21.73 -15.40 -11.28
N ILE A 250 21.35 -14.96 -10.07
CA ILE A 250 22.30 -14.46 -9.07
C ILE A 250 22.54 -15.53 -8.01
N GLU A 251 23.79 -15.93 -7.82
CA GLU A 251 24.16 -17.03 -6.93
C GLU A 251 23.73 -16.83 -5.47
N LEU A 252 23.46 -17.95 -4.80
CA LEU A 252 23.27 -18.03 -3.36
C LEU A 252 24.60 -18.34 -2.64
N PRO A 253 24.72 -18.03 -1.34
CA PRO A 253 25.89 -18.42 -0.54
C PRO A 253 26.16 -19.93 -0.47
N THR A 254 25.14 -20.73 -0.80
CA THR A 254 25.19 -22.20 -0.79
C THR A 254 25.52 -22.79 -2.16
N ASP A 255 25.63 -21.98 -3.20
CA ASP A 255 25.79 -22.47 -4.57
C ASP A 255 27.25 -22.87 -4.86
N PRO A 256 27.48 -24.10 -5.31
CA PRO A 256 28.84 -24.55 -5.60
C PRO A 256 29.36 -23.97 -6.93
N GLY A 257 30.60 -23.46 -6.92
CA GLY A 257 31.29 -22.97 -8.12
C GLY A 257 31.36 -21.45 -8.29
N GLY A 258 30.74 -20.65 -7.40
CA GLY A 258 30.79 -19.19 -7.54
C GLY A 258 30.07 -18.40 -6.45
N ALA A 259 29.66 -19.03 -5.34
CA ALA A 259 28.87 -18.40 -4.27
C ALA A 259 29.39 -17.02 -3.84
N SER A 260 28.45 -16.10 -3.66
CA SER A 260 28.67 -14.81 -3.03
C SER A 260 27.68 -14.57 -1.89
N ASP A 261 27.89 -13.46 -1.20
CA ASP A 261 26.98 -12.96 -0.17
C ASP A 261 25.97 -11.93 -0.71
N PHE A 262 25.74 -11.86 -2.03
CA PHE A 262 24.86 -10.87 -2.65
C PHE A 262 23.49 -10.82 -1.97
N TRP A 263 22.76 -11.93 -1.92
CA TRP A 263 21.40 -11.95 -1.34
C TRP A 263 21.38 -11.64 0.16
N PRO A 264 22.20 -12.27 1.02
CA PRO A 264 22.30 -11.86 2.43
C PRO A 264 22.62 -10.38 2.61
N TYR A 265 23.58 -9.85 1.84
CA TYR A 265 24.04 -8.47 1.99
C TYR A 265 22.98 -7.47 1.52
N VAL A 266 22.53 -7.58 0.27
CA VAL A 266 21.58 -6.63 -0.34
C VAL A 266 20.25 -6.65 0.41
N THR A 267 19.70 -7.83 0.70
CA THR A 267 18.40 -7.91 1.38
C THR A 267 18.46 -7.49 2.84
N SER A 268 19.56 -7.75 3.56
CA SER A 268 19.72 -7.26 4.94
C SER A 268 19.91 -5.75 4.96
N ALA A 269 20.74 -5.20 4.07
CA ALA A 269 21.00 -3.76 4.01
C ALA A 269 19.74 -2.96 3.72
N ILE A 270 18.87 -3.43 2.81
CA ILE A 270 17.62 -2.73 2.51
C ILE A 270 16.56 -2.96 3.59
N LYS A 271 16.47 -4.14 4.21
CA LYS A 271 15.56 -4.38 5.36
C LYS A 271 15.97 -3.59 6.61
N GLU A 272 17.27 -3.36 6.81
CA GLU A 272 17.74 -2.47 7.88
C GLU A 272 17.34 -1.02 7.60
N TYR A 273 17.40 -0.59 6.34
CA TYR A 273 17.02 0.76 5.93
C TYR A 273 15.50 0.99 5.96
N LYS A 274 14.71 -0.01 5.52
CA LYS A 274 13.25 -0.01 5.51
C LYS A 274 12.74 -1.37 5.99
N PRO A 275 12.40 -1.51 7.29
CA PRO A 275 12.02 -2.79 7.89
C PRO A 275 10.78 -3.46 7.31
N ASP A 276 9.88 -2.69 6.71
CA ASP A 276 8.63 -3.16 6.10
C ASP A 276 8.75 -3.37 4.57
N VAL A 277 9.96 -3.27 4.00
CA VAL A 277 10.18 -3.42 2.56
C VAL A 277 9.76 -4.81 2.08
N TYR A 278 8.95 -4.85 1.02
CA TYR A 278 8.57 -6.12 0.39
C TYR A 278 9.55 -6.49 -0.73
N LEU A 279 10.11 -7.69 -0.67
CA LEU A 279 11.05 -8.18 -1.68
C LEU A 279 10.51 -9.46 -2.28
N TYR A 280 10.50 -9.55 -3.61
CA TYR A 280 10.34 -10.83 -4.29
C TYR A 280 11.21 -10.91 -5.54
N GLY A 281 11.58 -12.13 -5.92
CA GLY A 281 12.38 -12.41 -7.10
C GLY A 281 11.60 -13.18 -8.15
N GLU A 282 11.85 -12.87 -9.41
CA GLU A 282 11.46 -13.77 -10.49
C GLU A 282 12.37 -14.99 -10.49
N ILE A 283 11.77 -16.14 -10.18
CA ILE A 283 12.43 -17.43 -10.20
C ILE A 283 11.53 -18.39 -10.97
N LEU A 284 11.77 -18.45 -12.28
CA LEU A 284 11.04 -19.35 -13.17
C LEU A 284 11.55 -20.78 -12.97
N ASP A 285 10.64 -21.67 -12.57
CA ASP A 285 10.94 -23.05 -12.18
C ASP A 285 11.51 -23.90 -13.32
N ASP A 286 12.61 -24.58 -13.02
CA ASP A 286 13.20 -25.71 -13.74
C ASP A 286 13.59 -26.82 -12.75
N SER A 287 13.89 -28.03 -13.24
CA SER A 287 14.23 -29.17 -12.36
C SER A 287 15.46 -28.97 -11.49
N ALA A 288 16.27 -27.94 -11.76
CA ALA A 288 17.57 -27.71 -11.15
C ALA A 288 17.48 -26.81 -9.91
N THR A 289 16.62 -25.80 -9.92
CA THR A 289 16.65 -24.72 -8.93
C THR A 289 15.98 -25.09 -7.60
N ALA A 290 16.74 -25.08 -6.50
CA ALA A 290 16.21 -25.22 -5.14
C ALA A 290 15.59 -23.90 -4.63
N ILE A 291 14.36 -23.62 -5.06
CA ILE A 291 13.64 -22.36 -4.83
C ILE A 291 13.46 -22.01 -3.34
N SER A 292 13.35 -23.03 -2.47
CA SER A 292 13.30 -22.84 -1.02
C SER A 292 14.53 -22.12 -0.44
N ASN A 293 15.67 -22.16 -1.12
CA ASN A 293 16.86 -21.42 -0.68
C ASN A 293 16.73 -19.90 -0.85
N TYR A 294 15.94 -19.42 -1.82
CA TYR A 294 15.69 -18.00 -2.04
C TYR A 294 14.69 -17.42 -1.04
N THR A 295 13.74 -18.23 -0.56
CA THR A 295 12.69 -17.78 0.37
C THR A 295 13.18 -17.32 1.74
N LYS A 296 14.47 -17.53 2.04
CA LYS A 296 15.15 -16.95 3.20
C LYS A 296 15.35 -15.44 3.07
N TYR A 297 15.40 -14.93 1.84
CA TYR A 297 15.77 -13.55 1.54
C TYR A 297 14.57 -12.74 1.00
N MET A 298 13.72 -13.37 0.19
CA MET A 298 12.62 -12.72 -0.54
C MET A 298 11.50 -13.71 -0.87
N ALA A 299 10.29 -13.24 -1.21
CA ALA A 299 9.27 -14.11 -1.81
C ALA A 299 9.64 -14.49 -3.26
N VAL A 300 9.00 -15.52 -3.82
CA VAL A 300 9.38 -16.07 -5.13
C VAL A 300 8.15 -16.32 -6.01
N THR A 301 8.31 -16.23 -7.32
CA THR A 301 7.22 -16.50 -8.27
C THR A 301 6.93 -18.00 -8.40
N ASP A 302 5.65 -18.42 -8.35
CA ASP A 302 5.23 -19.78 -8.74
C ASP A 302 4.56 -19.75 -10.13
N ASN A 303 5.40 -19.69 -11.16
CA ASN A 303 4.96 -19.63 -12.56
C ASN A 303 4.21 -20.90 -13.00
N ARG A 304 4.50 -22.06 -12.39
CA ARG A 304 3.84 -23.34 -12.73
C ARG A 304 2.39 -23.36 -12.29
N ALA A 305 2.07 -22.90 -11.07
CA ALA A 305 0.69 -22.77 -10.61
C ALA A 305 -0.12 -21.82 -11.49
N GLY A 306 0.47 -20.66 -11.86
CA GLY A 306 -0.16 -19.70 -12.77
C GLY A 306 -0.43 -20.26 -14.16
N ASN A 307 0.58 -20.90 -14.76
CA ASN A 307 0.46 -21.52 -16.08
C ASN A 307 -0.56 -22.66 -16.10
N ALA A 308 -0.53 -23.55 -15.10
CA ALA A 308 -1.49 -24.65 -14.98
C ALA A 308 -2.93 -24.14 -14.88
N THR A 309 -3.15 -23.09 -14.07
CA THR A 309 -4.48 -22.46 -13.95
C THR A 309 -4.95 -21.89 -15.29
N SER A 310 -4.12 -21.08 -15.96
CA SER A 310 -4.50 -20.44 -17.21
C SER A 310 -4.71 -21.41 -18.38
N TRP A 311 -3.90 -22.45 -18.49
CA TRP A 311 -4.13 -23.50 -19.48
C TRP A 311 -5.33 -24.37 -19.13
N GLY A 312 -5.55 -24.66 -17.83
CA GLY A 312 -6.73 -25.37 -17.36
C GLY A 312 -8.02 -24.64 -17.73
N VAL A 313 -8.07 -23.34 -17.46
CA VAL A 313 -9.21 -22.49 -17.85
C VAL A 313 -9.40 -22.46 -19.36
N ASN A 314 -8.32 -22.26 -20.13
CA ASN A 314 -8.39 -22.20 -21.59
C ASN A 314 -8.86 -23.53 -22.23
N ASN A 315 -8.39 -24.66 -21.71
CA ASN A 315 -8.65 -25.98 -22.27
C ASN A 315 -9.90 -26.64 -21.66
N HIS A 316 -10.59 -25.93 -20.77
CA HIS A 316 -11.69 -26.46 -19.96
C HIS A 316 -11.30 -27.72 -19.17
N ASP A 317 -10.04 -27.77 -18.74
CA ASP A 317 -9.51 -28.81 -17.86
C ASP A 317 -9.64 -28.34 -16.40
N ILE A 318 -10.67 -28.85 -15.73
CA ILE A 318 -10.93 -28.58 -14.32
C ILE A 318 -9.80 -29.08 -13.42
N GLY A 319 -9.05 -30.11 -13.82
CA GLY A 319 -7.90 -30.60 -13.08
C GLY A 319 -6.80 -29.55 -13.04
N GLY A 320 -6.40 -29.04 -14.21
CA GLY A 320 -5.44 -27.94 -14.31
C GLY A 320 -5.91 -26.64 -13.65
N ALA A 321 -7.20 -26.31 -13.76
CA ALA A 321 -7.77 -25.08 -13.19
C ALA A 321 -7.99 -25.12 -11.67
N ALA A 322 -8.51 -26.24 -11.14
CA ALA A 322 -8.89 -26.39 -9.73
C ALA A 322 -7.82 -27.07 -8.85
N ASN A 323 -6.92 -27.83 -9.47
CA ASN A 323 -5.80 -28.50 -8.79
C ASN A 323 -4.47 -28.01 -9.37
N SER A 324 -4.36 -26.73 -9.72
CA SER A 324 -3.06 -26.08 -9.82
C SER A 324 -2.45 -26.07 -8.41
N TYR A 325 -1.89 -27.21 -8.02
CA TYR A 325 -1.14 -27.35 -6.78
C TYR A 325 -0.15 -26.21 -6.73
N LEU A 326 -0.07 -25.52 -5.59
CA LEU A 326 1.10 -24.68 -5.36
C LEU A 326 2.29 -25.63 -5.47
N THR A 327 3.17 -25.36 -6.42
CA THR A 327 4.27 -26.26 -6.77
C THR A 327 5.11 -26.56 -5.53
N TYR A 328 5.19 -25.59 -4.63
CA TYR A 328 5.96 -25.63 -3.40
C TYR A 328 5.11 -25.57 -2.13
N LYS A 329 3.84 -26.04 -2.20
CA LYS A 329 2.92 -26.03 -1.06
C LYS A 329 3.56 -26.70 0.16
N GLY A 330 3.65 -25.99 1.27
CA GLY A 330 4.20 -26.50 2.52
C GLY A 330 5.73 -26.39 2.66
N GLU A 331 6.46 -26.10 1.58
CA GLU A 331 7.90 -25.81 1.63
C GLU A 331 8.18 -24.32 1.84
N LEU A 332 7.40 -23.44 1.21
CA LEU A 332 7.66 -21.99 1.20
C LEU A 332 6.73 -21.17 2.12
N GLY A 333 5.70 -21.80 2.69
CA GLY A 333 4.63 -21.09 3.39
C GLY A 333 3.97 -20.04 2.49
N ASP A 334 3.84 -18.81 3.00
CA ASP A 334 3.19 -17.68 2.33
C ASP A 334 4.16 -16.83 1.48
N ASN A 335 5.42 -17.26 1.31
CA ASN A 335 6.46 -16.52 0.56
C ASN A 335 6.40 -16.76 -0.95
N ILE A 336 5.20 -16.67 -1.55
CA ILE A 336 4.98 -16.93 -2.98
C ILE A 336 4.21 -15.76 -3.61
N VAL A 337 4.62 -15.38 -4.82
CA VAL A 337 3.85 -14.51 -5.72
C VAL A 337 3.26 -15.34 -6.84
N LEU A 338 1.93 -15.33 -6.95
CA LEU A 338 1.20 -15.98 -8.02
C LEU A 338 0.90 -14.99 -9.16
N TRP A 339 0.49 -15.51 -10.32
CA TRP A 339 -0.10 -14.73 -11.39
C TRP A 339 -1.06 -15.60 -12.22
N ALA A 340 -1.88 -14.95 -13.05
CA ALA A 340 -2.56 -15.60 -14.16
C ALA A 340 -1.65 -15.68 -15.41
N GLU A 341 -0.85 -14.64 -15.61
CA GLU A 341 0.19 -14.53 -16.63
C GLU A 341 1.20 -13.47 -16.20
N SER A 342 2.40 -13.49 -16.78
CA SER A 342 3.41 -12.44 -16.64
C SER A 342 3.59 -11.64 -17.93
N HIS A 343 4.36 -10.57 -17.83
CA HIS A 343 4.77 -9.80 -19.00
C HIS A 343 5.58 -10.67 -19.99
N ASP A 344 6.44 -11.58 -19.50
CA ASP A 344 7.16 -12.55 -20.34
C ASP A 344 6.26 -13.53 -21.07
N THR A 345 5.31 -14.16 -20.38
CA THR A 345 4.42 -15.14 -21.02
C THR A 345 3.57 -14.51 -22.12
N TYR A 346 3.39 -13.18 -22.09
CA TYR A 346 2.60 -12.43 -23.06
C TYR A 346 3.44 -11.73 -24.15
N ALA A 347 4.54 -11.08 -23.80
CA ALA A 347 5.23 -10.12 -24.65
C ALA A 347 6.49 -10.66 -25.33
N ASN A 348 7.02 -11.80 -24.87
CA ASN A 348 8.20 -12.41 -25.48
C ASN A 348 7.99 -12.73 -26.97
N ASP A 349 9.12 -12.80 -27.68
CA ASP A 349 9.20 -13.13 -29.11
C ASP A 349 8.29 -12.25 -29.98
N GLY A 350 8.28 -10.94 -29.70
CA GLY A 350 7.49 -9.96 -30.45
C GLY A 350 5.98 -10.10 -30.22
N PHE A 351 5.57 -10.40 -28.99
CA PHE A 351 4.18 -10.72 -28.60
C PHE A 351 3.67 -12.02 -29.22
N THR A 352 4.50 -13.07 -29.19
CA THR A 352 4.11 -14.44 -29.56
C THR A 352 4.27 -15.43 -28.40
N GLY A 353 4.43 -14.90 -27.19
CA GLY A 353 4.51 -15.68 -25.96
C GLY A 353 3.32 -16.64 -25.75
N PRO A 354 3.49 -17.63 -24.85
CA PRO A 354 2.50 -18.68 -24.63
C PRO A 354 1.12 -18.15 -24.22
N SER A 355 1.03 -17.06 -23.44
CA SER A 355 -0.23 -16.48 -22.97
C SER A 355 -0.83 -15.45 -23.93
N THR A 356 -0.10 -14.96 -24.94
CA THR A 356 -0.59 -13.95 -25.90
C THR A 356 -1.86 -14.41 -26.60
N LYS A 357 -1.93 -15.70 -26.94
CA LYS A 357 -3.08 -16.34 -27.62
C LYS A 357 -4.29 -16.57 -26.71
N LEU A 358 -4.14 -16.43 -25.39
CA LEU A 358 -5.26 -16.55 -24.47
C LEU A 358 -6.12 -15.29 -24.54
N SER A 359 -7.44 -15.44 -24.51
CA SER A 359 -8.35 -14.28 -24.48
C SER A 359 -8.29 -13.56 -23.13
N GLN A 360 -8.61 -12.26 -23.11
CA GLN A 360 -8.71 -11.50 -21.86
C GLN A 360 -9.69 -12.14 -20.87
N SER A 361 -10.79 -12.71 -21.37
CA SER A 361 -11.79 -13.40 -20.55
C SER A 361 -11.23 -14.66 -19.86
N VAL A 362 -10.34 -15.40 -20.54
CA VAL A 362 -9.60 -16.51 -19.92
C VAL A 362 -8.71 -15.99 -18.79
N ILE A 363 -7.97 -14.90 -19.03
CA ILE A 363 -7.10 -14.30 -18.01
C ILE A 363 -7.88 -13.79 -16.81
N ASN A 364 -9.01 -13.08 -17.00
CA ASN A 364 -9.84 -12.60 -15.89
C ASN A 364 -10.38 -13.78 -15.04
N ARG A 365 -10.73 -14.92 -15.65
CA ARG A 365 -11.15 -16.12 -14.93
C ARG A 365 -10.00 -16.80 -14.19
N SER A 366 -8.82 -16.90 -14.82
CA SER A 366 -7.62 -17.40 -14.15
C SER A 366 -7.22 -16.50 -12.97
N TRP A 367 -7.32 -15.17 -13.15
CA TRP A 367 -7.15 -14.20 -12.08
C TRP A 367 -8.15 -14.43 -10.96
N ALA A 368 -9.43 -14.63 -11.28
CA ALA A 368 -10.46 -14.88 -10.28
C ALA A 368 -10.14 -16.08 -9.39
N ILE A 369 -9.57 -17.15 -9.96
CA ILE A 369 -9.12 -18.34 -9.20
C ILE A 369 -7.93 -17.98 -8.32
N GLN A 370 -6.88 -17.38 -8.89
CA GLN A 370 -5.63 -17.11 -8.17
C GLN A 370 -5.79 -16.04 -7.09
N ALA A 371 -6.42 -14.91 -7.42
CA ALA A 371 -6.61 -13.77 -6.52
C ALA A 371 -7.62 -14.06 -5.39
N ALA A 372 -8.51 -15.04 -5.52
CA ALA A 372 -9.37 -15.46 -4.41
C ALA A 372 -8.60 -16.15 -3.26
N ARG A 373 -7.37 -16.61 -3.52
CA ARG A 373 -6.50 -17.31 -2.56
C ARG A 373 -5.75 -16.35 -1.64
N ASP A 374 -5.16 -16.87 -0.56
CA ASP A 374 -4.44 -16.07 0.47
C ASP A 374 -2.96 -15.82 0.15
N PHE A 375 -2.67 -15.33 -1.07
CA PHE A 375 -1.31 -15.06 -1.53
C PHE A 375 -1.22 -13.71 -2.22
N ALA A 376 -0.02 -13.12 -2.26
CA ALA A 376 0.25 -12.05 -3.21
C ALA A 376 0.04 -12.56 -4.64
N VAL A 377 -0.77 -11.86 -5.43
CA VAL A 377 -1.02 -12.21 -6.84
C VAL A 377 -0.84 -10.99 -7.72
N LEU A 378 -0.09 -11.17 -8.81
CA LEU A 378 0.20 -10.13 -9.78
C LEU A 378 -0.79 -10.16 -10.95
N TYR A 379 -1.47 -9.04 -11.18
CA TYR A 379 -2.28 -8.79 -12.36
C TYR A 379 -1.43 -8.06 -13.39
N TYR A 380 -1.10 -8.73 -14.49
CA TYR A 380 -0.41 -8.12 -15.61
C TYR A 380 -1.37 -7.33 -16.50
N ILE A 381 -1.15 -6.01 -16.63
CA ILE A 381 -1.92 -5.19 -17.56
C ILE A 381 -1.36 -5.41 -18.97
N ARG A 382 -2.05 -6.21 -19.76
CA ARG A 382 -1.77 -6.32 -21.20
C ARG A 382 -1.82 -4.93 -21.85
N PRO A 383 -0.96 -4.64 -22.83
CA PRO A 383 -1.18 -3.48 -23.68
C PRO A 383 -2.49 -3.68 -24.47
N GLY A 384 -3.29 -2.63 -24.64
CA GLY A 384 -4.52 -2.73 -25.44
C GLY A 384 -4.27 -2.94 -26.95
N ASN A 385 -3.04 -2.73 -27.39
CA ASN A 385 -2.51 -3.17 -28.68
C ASN A 385 -1.04 -3.55 -28.53
N THR A 386 -0.57 -4.61 -29.19
CA THR A 386 0.83 -5.02 -29.16
C THR A 386 1.78 -3.93 -29.71
N GLY A 387 1.26 -2.98 -30.49
CA GLY A 387 1.96 -1.76 -30.92
C GLY A 387 2.09 -0.61 -29.90
N ALA A 388 1.74 -0.84 -28.63
CA ALA A 388 1.85 0.18 -27.60
C ALA A 388 3.29 0.71 -27.47
N ARG A 389 3.40 2.03 -27.28
CA ARG A 389 4.68 2.71 -27.04
C ARG A 389 5.06 2.60 -25.57
N LEU A 390 6.36 2.54 -25.30
CA LEU A 390 6.88 2.71 -23.95
C LEU A 390 6.45 4.07 -23.37
N GLY A 391 6.08 4.08 -22.09
CA GLY A 391 5.59 5.26 -21.37
C GLY A 391 4.08 5.50 -21.49
N SER A 392 3.40 4.82 -22.43
CA SER A 392 1.97 5.01 -22.67
C SER A 392 1.11 4.13 -21.75
N LYS A 393 0.08 4.74 -21.15
CA LYS A 393 -0.96 4.00 -20.44
C LYS A 393 -1.64 2.98 -21.36
N SER A 394 -1.85 1.77 -20.86
CA SER A 394 -2.58 0.75 -21.62
C SER A 394 -4.03 1.16 -21.82
N THR A 395 -4.53 0.97 -23.04
CA THR A 395 -5.95 1.12 -23.37
C THR A 395 -6.79 -0.10 -22.96
N ASN A 396 -6.17 -1.20 -22.52
CA ASN A 396 -6.86 -2.34 -21.95
C ASN A 396 -7.30 -2.01 -20.50
N THR A 397 -8.60 -2.00 -20.26
CA THR A 397 -9.19 -1.66 -18.96
C THR A 397 -9.60 -2.88 -18.13
N ALA A 398 -9.24 -4.10 -18.55
CA ALA A 398 -9.74 -5.32 -17.92
C ALA A 398 -9.37 -5.48 -16.44
N TRP A 399 -8.27 -4.86 -16.00
CA TRP A 399 -7.84 -4.80 -14.61
C TRP A 399 -8.86 -4.11 -13.68
N LYS A 400 -9.83 -3.38 -14.23
CA LYS A 400 -10.93 -2.76 -13.49
C LYS A 400 -12.32 -3.25 -13.93
N ASP A 401 -12.39 -4.37 -14.63
CA ASP A 401 -13.67 -5.03 -14.92
C ASP A 401 -14.35 -5.48 -13.61
N THR A 402 -15.67 -5.50 -13.61
CA THR A 402 -16.47 -5.72 -12.38
C THR A 402 -16.08 -7.02 -11.67
N GLU A 403 -15.88 -8.12 -12.41
CA GLU A 403 -15.48 -9.40 -11.82
C GLU A 403 -14.07 -9.37 -11.22
N VAL A 404 -13.15 -8.62 -11.82
CA VAL A 404 -11.79 -8.45 -11.30
C VAL A 404 -11.86 -7.65 -10.00
N VAL A 405 -12.57 -6.51 -10.01
CA VAL A 405 -12.71 -5.63 -8.85
C VAL A 405 -13.39 -6.33 -7.66
N GLU A 406 -14.46 -7.09 -7.88
CA GLU A 406 -15.14 -7.77 -6.78
C GLU A 406 -14.34 -8.96 -6.25
N VAL A 407 -13.53 -9.65 -7.07
CA VAL A 407 -12.54 -10.62 -6.57
C VAL A 407 -11.47 -9.92 -5.74
N ASN A 408 -10.99 -8.76 -6.16
CA ASN A 408 -9.97 -8.02 -5.41
C ASN A 408 -10.50 -7.61 -4.02
N LYS A 409 -11.74 -7.12 -3.96
CA LYS A 409 -12.40 -6.81 -2.68
C LYS A 409 -12.63 -8.05 -1.82
N PHE A 410 -12.96 -9.18 -2.44
CA PHE A 410 -13.07 -10.46 -1.75
C PHE A 410 -11.72 -10.86 -1.13
N HIS A 411 -10.63 -10.80 -1.88
CA HIS A 411 -9.28 -11.05 -1.38
C HIS A 411 -8.98 -10.22 -0.14
N ASN A 412 -9.13 -8.89 -0.24
CA ASN A 412 -8.81 -7.99 0.87
C ASN A 412 -9.70 -8.25 2.09
N TYR A 413 -11.01 -8.51 1.89
CA TYR A 413 -11.93 -8.81 2.99
C TYR A 413 -11.56 -10.08 3.74
N PHE A 414 -11.00 -11.07 3.04
CA PHE A 414 -10.65 -12.38 3.58
C PHE A 414 -9.15 -12.55 3.86
N SER A 415 -8.34 -11.51 3.77
CA SER A 415 -6.89 -11.58 4.01
C SER A 415 -6.57 -12.25 5.35
N GLY A 416 -5.65 -13.22 5.32
CA GLY A 416 -5.23 -14.01 6.48
C GLY A 416 -6.29 -15.02 6.97
N LYS A 417 -7.38 -15.23 6.23
CA LYS A 417 -8.40 -16.24 6.55
C LYS A 417 -8.16 -17.53 5.78
N SER A 418 -8.51 -18.65 6.40
CA SER A 418 -8.40 -19.99 5.81
C SER A 418 -9.06 -20.07 4.43
N GLU A 419 -8.45 -20.87 3.55
CA GLU A 419 -8.95 -21.18 2.22
C GLU A 419 -9.39 -22.64 2.09
N TYR A 420 -10.37 -22.89 1.23
CA TYR A 420 -10.73 -24.22 0.76
C TYR A 420 -11.06 -24.18 -0.73
N MET A 421 -10.40 -24.99 -1.53
CA MET A 421 -10.55 -25.00 -2.99
C MET A 421 -11.14 -26.34 -3.43
N SER A 422 -12.16 -26.29 -4.28
CA SER A 422 -12.88 -27.46 -4.77
C SER A 422 -13.37 -27.24 -6.20
N SER A 423 -14.03 -28.26 -6.76
CA SER A 423 -14.66 -28.15 -8.07
C SER A 423 -16.05 -28.76 -8.10
N TYR A 424 -16.86 -28.32 -9.04
CA TYR A 424 -18.22 -28.78 -9.28
C TYR A 424 -18.46 -29.03 -10.77
N ASP A 425 -19.15 -30.14 -11.09
CA ASP A 425 -19.62 -30.48 -12.43
C ASP A 425 -18.55 -30.35 -13.53
N SER A 426 -17.31 -30.71 -13.18
CA SER A 426 -16.10 -30.63 -14.02
C SER A 426 -15.89 -29.32 -14.77
N SER A 427 -16.50 -28.21 -14.32
CA SER A 427 -16.53 -26.95 -15.07
C SER A 427 -16.52 -25.71 -14.17
N VAL A 428 -16.75 -25.87 -12.87
CA VAL A 428 -16.74 -24.74 -11.93
C VAL A 428 -15.67 -24.97 -10.86
N VAL A 429 -14.75 -24.02 -10.71
CA VAL A 429 -13.84 -23.95 -9.56
C VAL A 429 -14.51 -23.16 -8.45
N LEU A 430 -14.41 -23.63 -7.21
CA LEU A 430 -14.84 -22.90 -6.03
C LEU A 430 -13.60 -22.60 -5.19
N VAL A 431 -13.39 -21.32 -4.88
CA VAL A 431 -12.36 -20.87 -3.93
C VAL A 431 -13.08 -20.23 -2.75
N GLU A 432 -13.19 -20.98 -1.66
CA GLU A 432 -13.85 -20.58 -0.43
C GLU A 432 -12.84 -19.96 0.54
N ARG A 433 -13.28 -18.93 1.27
CA ARG A 433 -12.48 -18.26 2.30
C ARG A 433 -13.29 -18.04 3.58
N GLY A 434 -12.60 -17.97 4.71
CA GLY A 434 -13.22 -17.72 6.02
C GLY A 434 -13.42 -18.98 6.85
N SER A 435 -14.39 -18.95 7.78
CA SER A 435 -14.77 -20.08 8.62
C SER A 435 -16.28 -20.31 8.52
N ASN A 436 -16.73 -21.55 8.73
CA ASN A 436 -18.12 -22.07 8.62
C ASN A 436 -19.13 -21.41 9.60
N THR A 437 -19.13 -20.09 9.64
CA THR A 437 -20.00 -19.18 10.40
C THR A 437 -20.48 -18.08 9.44
N ALA A 438 -21.28 -17.12 9.90
CA ALA A 438 -21.83 -16.01 9.08
C ALA A 438 -20.78 -15.09 8.39
N GLN A 439 -19.49 -15.45 8.43
CA GLN A 439 -18.36 -14.70 7.92
C GLN A 439 -17.62 -15.40 6.78
N GLY A 440 -18.12 -16.50 6.21
CA GLY A 440 -17.53 -17.16 5.03
C GLY A 440 -17.86 -16.49 3.69
N GLY A 441 -17.11 -16.85 2.65
CA GLY A 441 -17.33 -16.39 1.28
C GLY A 441 -16.78 -17.37 0.25
N VAL A 442 -17.25 -17.28 -1.00
CA VAL A 442 -16.77 -18.12 -2.11
C VAL A 442 -16.71 -17.34 -3.41
N VAL A 443 -15.65 -17.58 -4.19
CA VAL A 443 -15.57 -17.21 -5.61
C VAL A 443 -15.83 -18.47 -6.43
N LEU A 444 -16.84 -18.43 -7.30
CA LEU A 444 -17.15 -19.50 -8.25
C LEU A 444 -16.71 -19.07 -9.65
N VAL A 445 -15.94 -19.92 -10.33
CA VAL A 445 -15.42 -19.64 -11.68
C VAL A 445 -15.82 -20.76 -12.63
N ASN A 446 -16.72 -20.47 -13.56
CA ASN A 446 -17.04 -21.35 -14.68
C ASN A 446 -15.90 -21.27 -15.71
N ILE A 447 -15.06 -22.30 -15.79
CA ILE A 447 -13.84 -22.28 -16.61
C ILE A 447 -14.14 -22.11 -18.11
N GLY A 448 -15.29 -22.64 -18.56
CA GLY A 448 -15.78 -22.46 -19.94
C GLY A 448 -16.21 -21.04 -20.30
N GLY A 449 -16.34 -20.16 -19.31
CA GLY A 449 -16.87 -18.81 -19.48
C GLY A 449 -18.39 -18.78 -19.68
N GLY A 450 -18.96 -17.58 -19.64
CA GLY A 450 -20.41 -17.40 -19.76
C GLY A 450 -21.20 -17.88 -18.54
N SER A 451 -22.52 -17.73 -18.64
CA SER A 451 -23.43 -18.08 -17.54
C SER A 451 -23.50 -19.58 -17.27
N LYS A 452 -23.62 -19.96 -16.00
CA LYS A 452 -23.74 -21.36 -15.57
C LYS A 452 -24.63 -21.49 -14.35
N ASN A 453 -25.57 -22.44 -14.39
CA ASN A 453 -26.39 -22.78 -13.24
C ASN A 453 -25.66 -23.81 -12.35
N VAL A 454 -25.48 -23.47 -11.08
CA VAL A 454 -24.89 -24.34 -10.05
C VAL A 454 -26.04 -24.90 -9.22
N THR A 455 -26.13 -26.23 -9.11
CA THR A 455 -27.22 -26.92 -8.42
C THR A 455 -26.65 -27.84 -7.34
N GLY A 456 -26.41 -27.26 -6.16
CA GLY A 456 -26.01 -27.99 -4.97
C GLY A 456 -24.54 -28.40 -4.93
N ALA A 457 -23.63 -27.50 -5.36
CA ALA A 457 -22.20 -27.69 -5.16
C ALA A 457 -21.86 -27.72 -3.67
N GLU A 458 -20.95 -28.59 -3.25
CA GLU A 458 -20.53 -28.65 -1.85
C GLU A 458 -19.74 -27.39 -1.47
N THR A 459 -20.08 -26.81 -0.33
CA THR A 459 -19.38 -25.69 0.28
C THR A 459 -19.09 -26.01 1.74
N HIS A 460 -17.91 -25.60 2.20
CA HIS A 460 -17.31 -26.02 3.46
C HIS A 460 -17.19 -24.86 4.44
N LEU A 461 -17.05 -23.63 3.92
CA LEU A 461 -16.79 -22.43 4.72
C LEU A 461 -17.97 -21.45 4.70
N LEU A 462 -18.96 -21.64 3.83
CA LEU A 462 -20.12 -20.76 3.70
C LEU A 462 -21.32 -21.29 4.49
N ALA A 463 -21.88 -20.47 5.38
CA ALA A 463 -23.04 -20.84 6.19
C ALA A 463 -24.34 -20.86 5.36
N ASP A 464 -25.34 -21.61 5.84
CA ASP A 464 -26.69 -21.60 5.27
C ASP A 464 -27.27 -20.18 5.21
N GLY A 465 -27.90 -19.83 4.09
CA GLY A 465 -28.42 -18.50 3.88
C GLY A 465 -28.64 -18.14 2.42
N THR A 466 -29.08 -16.91 2.20
CA THR A 466 -29.24 -16.32 0.87
C THR A 466 -28.24 -15.19 0.72
N TYR A 467 -27.47 -15.25 -0.36
CA TYR A 467 -26.37 -14.35 -0.68
C TYR A 467 -26.58 -13.73 -2.05
N LYS A 468 -25.99 -12.56 -2.27
CA LYS A 468 -25.90 -11.96 -3.59
C LYS A 468 -24.51 -12.18 -4.17
N ASP A 469 -24.47 -12.58 -5.43
CA ASP A 469 -23.27 -12.44 -6.25
C ASP A 469 -22.96 -10.95 -6.43
N GLN A 470 -21.76 -10.53 -6.00
CA GLN A 470 -21.32 -9.15 -6.11
C GLN A 470 -21.04 -8.73 -7.57
N VAL A 471 -20.87 -9.69 -8.49
CA VAL A 471 -20.62 -9.43 -9.91
C VAL A 471 -21.94 -9.22 -10.67
N SER A 472 -22.83 -10.21 -10.67
CA SER A 472 -24.08 -10.14 -11.46
C SER A 472 -25.29 -9.65 -10.67
N GLY A 473 -25.22 -9.61 -9.34
CA GLY A 473 -26.37 -9.36 -8.46
C GLY A 473 -27.31 -10.56 -8.29
N SER A 474 -27.04 -11.68 -8.96
CA SER A 474 -27.84 -12.90 -8.89
C SER A 474 -27.87 -13.47 -7.47
N GLU A 475 -28.96 -14.15 -7.14
CA GLU A 475 -29.12 -14.79 -5.83
C GLU A 475 -28.44 -16.17 -5.82
N PHE A 476 -27.69 -16.43 -4.76
CA PHE A 476 -27.16 -17.74 -4.40
C PHE A 476 -27.73 -18.19 -3.06
N LYS A 477 -28.16 -19.44 -2.97
CA LYS A 477 -28.72 -20.04 -1.77
C LYS A 477 -27.80 -21.16 -1.29
N VAL A 478 -27.49 -21.14 0.00
CA VAL A 478 -26.75 -22.19 0.70
C VAL A 478 -27.71 -22.90 1.65
N SER A 479 -27.80 -24.22 1.54
CA SER A 479 -28.61 -25.04 2.45
C SER A 479 -27.94 -26.39 2.66
N GLY A 480 -27.71 -26.77 3.92
CA GLY A 480 -27.09 -28.05 4.27
C GLY A 480 -25.69 -28.21 3.68
N GLY A 481 -24.88 -27.14 3.66
CA GLY A 481 -23.53 -27.16 3.09
C GLY A 481 -23.49 -27.27 1.57
N LYS A 482 -24.59 -26.92 0.89
CA LYS A 482 -24.69 -26.93 -0.58
C LYS A 482 -25.11 -25.58 -1.12
N ILE A 483 -24.31 -25.03 -2.02
CA ILE A 483 -24.58 -23.76 -2.70
C ILE A 483 -25.26 -23.99 -4.07
N SER A 484 -26.27 -23.19 -4.37
CA SER A 484 -26.98 -23.18 -5.66
C SER A 484 -27.27 -21.74 -6.11
N GLY A 485 -27.17 -21.48 -7.40
CA GLY A 485 -27.39 -20.15 -7.97
C GLY A 485 -26.86 -20.05 -9.40
N ASN A 486 -26.95 -18.85 -9.98
CA ASN A 486 -26.53 -18.62 -11.37
C ASN A 486 -25.26 -17.78 -11.42
N ILE A 487 -24.19 -18.34 -11.98
CA ILE A 487 -23.00 -17.60 -12.37
C ILE A 487 -23.37 -16.75 -13.60
N GLY A 488 -23.06 -15.46 -13.56
CA GLY A 488 -23.36 -14.49 -14.62
C GLY A 488 -22.52 -14.67 -15.89
N SER A 489 -22.71 -13.75 -16.85
CA SER A 489 -22.11 -13.82 -18.19
C SER A 489 -20.59 -13.72 -18.23
N THR A 490 -19.95 -13.17 -17.19
CA THR A 490 -18.49 -13.13 -17.05
C THR A 490 -17.89 -14.53 -16.80
N GLY A 491 -18.71 -15.47 -16.32
CA GLY A 491 -18.25 -16.77 -15.83
C GLY A 491 -17.65 -16.72 -14.43
N VAL A 492 -17.76 -15.60 -13.71
CA VAL A 492 -17.28 -15.43 -12.33
C VAL A 492 -18.43 -14.96 -11.45
N ALA A 493 -18.60 -15.56 -10.29
CA ALA A 493 -19.49 -15.10 -9.23
C ALA A 493 -18.72 -14.95 -7.92
N VAL A 494 -18.96 -13.86 -7.20
CA VAL A 494 -18.32 -13.56 -5.91
C VAL A 494 -19.41 -13.48 -4.84
N VAL A 495 -19.47 -14.47 -3.96
CA VAL A 495 -20.63 -14.69 -3.08
C VAL A 495 -20.18 -14.66 -1.62
N TYR A 496 -20.57 -13.59 -0.90
CA TYR A 496 -20.34 -13.46 0.54
C TYR A 496 -21.27 -12.39 1.14
N ASN A 497 -21.42 -12.39 2.46
CA ASN A 497 -22.12 -11.32 3.16
C ASN A 497 -21.22 -10.08 3.25
N LYS A 498 -21.26 -9.26 2.19
CA LYS A 498 -20.55 -7.99 2.17
C LYS A 498 -21.03 -7.13 3.34
N LYS A 499 -20.16 -6.95 4.34
CA LYS A 499 -20.36 -5.85 5.30
C LYS A 499 -20.24 -4.55 4.50
N PRO A 500 -21.09 -3.54 4.75
CA PRO A 500 -20.87 -2.23 4.16
C PRO A 500 -19.47 -1.76 4.52
N ILE A 501 -18.61 -1.61 3.52
CA ILE A 501 -17.49 -0.68 3.65
C ILE A 501 -18.18 0.68 3.73
N THR A 502 -18.17 1.28 4.91
CA THR A 502 -18.74 2.61 5.08
C THR A 502 -17.69 3.54 4.53
N LEU A 503 -17.87 3.97 3.29
CA LEU A 503 -16.99 4.94 2.64
C LEU A 503 -17.43 6.32 3.11
N ASP A 504 -16.51 7.06 3.71
CA ASP A 504 -16.83 8.41 4.16
C ASP A 504 -17.21 9.29 2.96
N PRO A 505 -18.28 10.09 3.07
CA PRO A 505 -18.67 11.02 2.02
C PRO A 505 -17.58 12.08 1.86
N GLU A 506 -17.12 12.34 0.64
CA GLU A 506 -15.99 13.24 0.35
C GLU A 506 -16.39 14.34 -0.65
N ALA A 507 -15.85 15.54 -0.44
CA ALA A 507 -15.93 16.66 -1.38
C ALA A 507 -14.52 16.89 -1.94
N THR A 508 -14.37 16.88 -3.25
CA THR A 508 -13.09 17.05 -3.93
C THR A 508 -12.95 18.45 -4.53
N ILE A 509 -11.71 18.85 -4.83
CA ILE A 509 -11.38 20.10 -5.50
C ILE A 509 -10.35 19.86 -6.61
N SER A 510 -10.46 20.58 -7.73
CA SER A 510 -9.57 20.40 -8.88
C SER A 510 -8.11 20.80 -8.66
N GLN A 511 -7.82 21.48 -7.54
CA GLN A 511 -6.47 21.88 -7.15
C GLN A 511 -6.41 21.94 -5.62
N GLU A 512 -5.48 21.23 -5.01
CA GLU A 512 -5.36 21.12 -3.55
C GLU A 512 -4.50 22.25 -2.94
N GLY A 513 -4.97 23.50 -3.06
CA GLY A 513 -4.25 24.68 -2.55
C GLY A 513 -3.07 25.13 -3.42
N GLY A 514 -2.21 25.98 -2.85
CA GLY A 514 -0.97 26.46 -3.48
C GLY A 514 -1.01 27.90 -4.00
N GLU A 515 0.02 28.28 -4.75
CA GLU A 515 0.18 29.64 -5.26
C GLU A 515 -0.49 29.85 -6.62
N PHE A 516 -1.00 31.06 -6.89
CA PHE A 516 -1.47 31.47 -8.20
C PHE A 516 -1.12 32.93 -8.50
N THR A 517 -0.84 33.24 -9.77
CA THR A 517 -0.38 34.58 -10.23
C THR A 517 -1.42 35.34 -11.03
N SER A 518 -2.47 34.67 -11.50
CA SER A 518 -3.57 35.28 -12.25
C SER A 518 -4.47 36.13 -11.35
N ASP A 519 -5.22 37.07 -11.95
CA ASP A 519 -6.19 37.88 -11.21
C ASP A 519 -7.27 37.03 -10.54
N THR A 520 -7.64 35.91 -11.17
CA THR A 520 -8.59 34.94 -10.63
C THR A 520 -8.14 33.50 -10.86
N LEU A 521 -8.51 32.60 -9.96
CA LEU A 521 -8.37 31.15 -10.10
C LEU A 521 -9.75 30.49 -10.04
N THR A 522 -10.07 29.61 -10.99
CA THR A 522 -11.33 28.85 -11.01
C THR A 522 -11.07 27.42 -10.55
N LEU A 523 -11.81 26.99 -9.52
CA LEU A 523 -11.70 25.67 -8.90
C LEU A 523 -12.99 24.90 -9.13
N LYS A 524 -12.89 23.63 -9.53
CA LYS A 524 -14.05 22.72 -9.68
C LYS A 524 -14.15 21.86 -8.43
N LEU A 525 -15.31 21.89 -7.79
CA LEU A 525 -15.68 21.05 -6.67
C LEU A 525 -16.50 19.86 -7.17
N ASP A 526 -16.33 18.69 -6.58
CA ASP A 526 -17.16 17.51 -6.87
C ASP A 526 -17.46 16.69 -5.61
N LEU A 527 -18.34 15.69 -5.73
CA LEU A 527 -18.78 14.82 -4.64
C LEU A 527 -18.44 13.36 -4.92
N VAL A 528 -17.92 12.67 -3.91
CA VAL A 528 -17.64 11.23 -3.95
C VAL A 528 -18.32 10.57 -2.77
N ASN A 529 -19.11 9.53 -3.00
CA ASN A 529 -19.88 8.82 -1.97
C ASN A 529 -20.80 9.73 -1.14
N ALA A 530 -21.19 10.89 -1.67
CA ALA A 530 -21.97 11.91 -0.96
C ALA A 530 -23.17 12.35 -1.80
N ILE A 531 -24.25 12.75 -1.13
CA ILE A 531 -25.45 13.32 -1.76
C ILE A 531 -25.39 14.84 -1.83
N SER A 532 -24.60 15.47 -0.96
CA SER A 532 -24.37 16.91 -0.93
C SER A 532 -23.06 17.22 -0.22
N GLY A 533 -22.51 18.40 -0.47
CA GLY A 533 -21.38 18.93 0.28
C GLY A 533 -21.53 20.41 0.55
N THR A 534 -20.63 20.94 1.38
CA THR A 534 -20.55 22.36 1.64
C THR A 534 -19.17 22.89 1.30
N TYR A 535 -19.10 24.16 0.92
CA TYR A 535 -17.86 24.89 0.74
C TYR A 535 -17.93 26.26 1.41
N LYS A 536 -16.78 26.73 1.90
CA LYS A 536 -16.61 28.06 2.48
C LYS A 536 -15.33 28.70 1.92
N ILE A 537 -15.43 29.93 1.43
CA ILE A 537 -14.30 30.71 0.91
C ILE A 537 -13.91 31.74 1.97
N GLY A 538 -12.78 31.54 2.66
CA GLY A 538 -12.27 32.40 3.73
C GLY A 538 -13.31 32.67 4.81
N SER A 539 -13.66 33.94 5.01
CA SER A 539 -14.66 34.38 5.98
C SER A 539 -16.10 34.43 5.45
N GLN A 540 -16.36 33.99 4.21
CA GLN A 540 -17.71 33.98 3.64
C GLN A 540 -18.64 32.97 4.35
N SER A 541 -19.94 33.10 4.13
CA SER A 541 -20.94 32.12 4.58
C SER A 541 -20.73 30.77 3.89
N VAL A 542 -20.95 29.69 4.64
CA VAL A 542 -20.96 28.32 4.09
C VAL A 542 -22.06 28.18 3.04
N LYS A 543 -21.75 27.54 1.91
CA LYS A 543 -22.67 27.27 0.80
C LYS A 543 -22.74 25.78 0.52
N THR A 544 -23.89 25.30 0.08
CA THR A 544 -24.12 23.87 -0.24
C THR A 544 -24.06 23.63 -1.75
N PHE A 545 -23.64 22.43 -2.14
CA PHE A 545 -23.69 21.93 -3.52
C PHE A 545 -24.08 20.45 -3.52
N THR A 546 -24.76 20.00 -4.58
CA THR A 546 -25.27 18.63 -4.73
C THR A 546 -24.78 17.94 -6.00
N SER A 547 -23.95 18.64 -6.77
CA SER A 547 -23.32 18.17 -8.01
C SER A 547 -22.10 19.03 -8.30
N ALA A 548 -21.26 18.60 -9.26
CA ALA A 548 -20.05 19.30 -9.66
C ALA A 548 -20.29 20.82 -9.84
N LYS A 549 -19.42 21.63 -9.22
CA LYS A 549 -19.61 23.08 -9.11
C LYS A 549 -18.30 23.84 -9.28
N SER A 550 -18.29 24.88 -10.11
CA SER A 550 -17.15 25.81 -10.18
C SER A 550 -17.29 26.96 -9.18
N ILE A 551 -16.19 27.30 -8.51
CA ILE A 551 -16.01 28.49 -7.69
C ILE A 551 -14.81 29.30 -8.20
N THR A 552 -14.78 30.60 -7.94
CA THR A 552 -13.70 31.49 -8.36
C THR A 552 -13.15 32.26 -7.16
N ILE A 553 -11.82 32.31 -7.02
CA ILE A 553 -11.09 33.08 -6.01
C ILE A 553 -10.12 34.05 -6.66
N GLY A 554 -9.53 34.98 -5.90
CA GLY A 554 -8.43 35.84 -6.36
C GLY A 554 -8.78 37.28 -6.76
N ALA A 555 -10.03 37.54 -7.17
CA ALA A 555 -10.44 38.84 -7.70
C ALA A 555 -10.19 40.00 -6.71
N ASP A 556 -10.43 39.77 -5.42
CA ASP A 556 -10.29 40.76 -4.35
C ASP A 556 -9.04 40.54 -3.47
N MET A 557 -8.14 39.64 -3.87
CA MET A 557 -6.94 39.29 -3.10
C MET A 557 -5.75 40.18 -3.51
N ALA A 558 -5.02 40.69 -2.53
CA ALA A 558 -3.72 41.31 -2.73
C ALA A 558 -2.62 40.26 -2.95
N TYR A 559 -1.49 40.65 -3.55
CA TYR A 559 -0.32 39.78 -3.62
C TYR A 559 0.24 39.53 -2.21
N GLY A 560 0.58 38.26 -1.93
CA GLY A 560 0.93 37.74 -0.62
C GLY A 560 -0.27 37.35 0.27
N GLU A 561 -1.51 37.61 -0.16
CA GLU A 561 -2.71 37.23 0.60
C GLU A 561 -3.08 35.77 0.33
N SER A 562 -3.53 35.08 1.40
CA SER A 562 -4.02 33.71 1.32
C SER A 562 -5.52 33.62 1.61
N VAL A 563 -6.20 32.67 0.97
CA VAL A 563 -7.60 32.34 1.22
C VAL A 563 -7.77 30.84 1.43
N ASP A 564 -8.52 30.48 2.45
CA ASP A 564 -8.87 29.08 2.73
C ASP A 564 -10.17 28.69 2.03
N ILE A 565 -10.18 27.52 1.40
CA ILE A 565 -11.37 26.83 0.94
C ILE A 565 -11.63 25.65 1.86
N VAL A 566 -12.72 25.70 2.63
CA VAL A 566 -13.12 24.61 3.53
C VAL A 566 -14.23 23.81 2.88
N LEU A 567 -14.05 22.49 2.72
CA LEU A 567 -15.03 21.57 2.14
C LEU A 567 -15.54 20.55 3.16
N THR A 568 -16.82 20.20 3.07
CA THR A 568 -17.40 19.00 3.71
C THR A 568 -18.32 18.28 2.73
N ALA A 569 -18.62 17.01 3.00
CA ALA A 569 -19.57 16.21 2.24
C ALA A 569 -20.40 15.32 3.17
N THR A 570 -21.62 15.00 2.78
CA THR A 570 -22.51 14.09 3.51
C THR A 570 -23.27 13.18 2.56
N ASP A 571 -23.44 11.93 2.95
CA ASP A 571 -24.31 10.93 2.30
C ASP A 571 -25.73 10.91 2.91
N GLY A 572 -26.02 11.83 3.83
CA GLY A 572 -27.26 11.90 4.61
C GLY A 572 -27.25 11.07 5.90
N LYS A 573 -26.18 10.31 6.18
CA LYS A 573 -25.99 9.53 7.42
C LYS A 573 -24.73 9.95 8.17
N THR A 574 -23.63 10.09 7.44
CA THR A 574 -22.31 10.50 7.89
C THR A 574 -21.94 11.82 7.20
N THR A 575 -21.03 12.58 7.79
CA THR A 575 -20.52 13.84 7.22
C THR A 575 -19.02 13.84 7.41
N SER A 576 -18.26 14.15 6.36
CA SER A 576 -16.80 14.25 6.49
C SER A 576 -16.38 15.37 7.42
N ASP A 577 -15.21 15.19 8.01
CA ASP A 577 -14.50 16.27 8.65
C ASP A 577 -14.19 17.38 7.63
N PRO A 578 -14.19 18.66 8.05
CA PRO A 578 -13.86 19.76 7.16
C PRO A 578 -12.41 19.68 6.67
N ILE A 579 -12.23 19.65 5.35
CA ILE A 579 -10.90 19.71 4.71
C ILE A 579 -10.64 21.16 4.29
N THR A 580 -9.46 21.69 4.62
CA THR A 580 -9.09 23.08 4.32
C THR A 580 -7.96 23.13 3.31
N TYR A 581 -8.17 23.86 2.20
CA TYR A 581 -7.19 24.12 1.17
C TYR A 581 -6.82 25.60 1.14
N THR A 582 -5.55 25.94 1.37
CA THR A 582 -5.07 27.33 1.39
C THR A 582 -4.47 27.71 0.04
N PHE A 583 -4.93 28.83 -0.52
CA PHE A 583 -4.43 29.39 -1.78
C PHE A 583 -3.81 30.76 -1.56
N THR A 584 -2.61 30.99 -2.06
CA THR A 584 -1.89 32.27 -1.91
C THR A 584 -1.76 32.95 -3.26
N LYS A 585 -2.22 34.20 -3.38
CA LYS A 585 -1.99 34.99 -4.59
C LYS A 585 -0.59 35.56 -4.53
N VAL A 586 0.26 35.25 -5.50
CA VAL A 586 1.64 35.75 -5.53
C VAL A 586 1.87 36.70 -6.69
N GLU A 587 2.78 37.65 -6.49
CA GLU A 587 3.09 38.65 -7.52
C GLU A 587 3.73 37.94 -8.72
N LYS A 588 3.23 38.24 -9.91
CA LYS A 588 3.85 37.79 -11.14
C LYS A 588 5.19 38.52 -11.29
N ASN A 589 6.29 37.82 -11.00
CA ASN A 589 7.63 38.34 -11.26
C ASN A 589 7.96 38.19 -12.74
N ASP A 590 8.00 39.30 -13.47
CA ASP A 590 8.56 39.31 -14.81
C ASP A 590 10.06 38.95 -14.72
N ASN A 591 10.50 37.95 -15.48
CA ASN A 591 11.90 37.56 -15.59
C ASN A 591 12.62 38.56 -16.49
N ILE A 592 13.11 39.67 -15.95
CA ILE A 592 13.72 40.74 -16.74
C ILE A 592 15.24 40.71 -16.62
N ALA A 593 15.92 40.58 -17.75
CA ALA A 593 17.37 40.72 -17.83
C ALA A 593 17.75 42.16 -18.17
N TYR A 594 18.57 42.77 -17.31
CA TYR A 594 19.20 44.07 -17.53
C TYR A 594 20.68 43.89 -17.84
N ILE A 595 21.25 44.78 -18.66
CA ILE A 595 22.68 44.84 -18.91
C ILE A 595 23.23 46.26 -18.75
N LYS A 596 24.34 46.38 -18.02
CA LYS A 596 25.26 47.53 -18.12
C LYS A 596 26.14 47.30 -19.34
N VAL A 597 25.87 48.05 -20.41
CA VAL A 597 26.55 47.92 -21.69
C VAL A 597 28.08 48.00 -21.48
N PRO A 598 28.86 46.99 -21.90
CA PRO A 598 30.30 46.98 -21.74
C PRO A 598 30.97 48.19 -22.40
N SER A 599 32.08 48.67 -21.83
CA SER A 599 32.84 49.78 -22.39
C SER A 599 33.28 49.47 -23.82
N GLY A 600 32.99 50.37 -24.76
CA GLY A 600 33.31 50.21 -26.18
C GLY A 600 32.20 49.60 -27.04
N TRP A 601 31.12 49.08 -26.45
CA TRP A 601 29.93 48.68 -27.20
C TRP A 601 29.14 49.92 -27.65
N THR A 602 28.74 49.96 -28.92
CA THR A 602 27.90 51.02 -29.50
C THR A 602 26.78 50.42 -30.34
N GLY A 603 25.77 51.22 -30.70
CA GLY A 603 24.62 50.77 -31.48
C GLY A 603 23.52 50.11 -30.65
N ASP A 604 22.60 49.40 -31.33
CA ASP A 604 21.46 48.74 -30.70
C ASP A 604 21.90 47.48 -29.95
N ILE A 605 21.29 47.22 -28.79
CA ILE A 605 21.59 46.06 -27.94
C ILE A 605 20.49 45.01 -28.10
N TYR A 606 20.88 43.75 -28.18
CA TYR A 606 20.01 42.59 -28.36
C TYR A 606 20.23 41.56 -27.26
N CYS A 607 19.19 40.81 -26.95
CA CYS A 607 19.19 39.71 -25.99
C CYS A 607 18.71 38.44 -26.71
N TYR A 608 19.59 37.46 -26.83
CA TYR A 608 19.24 36.10 -27.22
C TYR A 608 19.07 35.25 -25.97
N ALA A 609 17.87 34.74 -25.75
CA ALA A 609 17.54 33.88 -24.62
C ALA A 609 17.08 32.50 -25.13
N TYR A 610 17.66 31.44 -24.59
CA TYR A 610 17.31 30.06 -24.94
C TYR A 610 17.22 29.18 -23.70
N ASP A 611 16.41 28.12 -23.79
CA ASP A 611 16.22 27.18 -22.69
C ASP A 611 17.35 26.16 -22.67
N SER A 612 18.19 26.18 -21.64
CA SER A 612 19.34 25.27 -21.53
C SER A 612 18.96 23.80 -21.33
N ALA A 613 17.70 23.50 -21.01
CA ALA A 613 17.23 22.12 -20.87
C ALA A 613 16.83 21.49 -22.22
N THR A 614 16.39 22.29 -23.19
CA THR A 614 15.86 21.76 -24.46
C THR A 614 16.56 22.30 -25.71
N GLU A 615 17.23 23.44 -25.62
CA GLU A 615 17.91 24.23 -26.67
C GLU A 615 17.04 24.58 -27.90
N LYS A 616 15.82 24.07 -27.99
CA LYS A 616 14.86 24.28 -29.08
C LYS A 616 13.89 25.42 -28.81
N VAL A 617 13.74 25.85 -27.56
CA VAL A 617 12.89 26.98 -27.17
C VAL A 617 13.78 28.20 -26.96
N ASN A 618 13.57 29.24 -27.78
CA ASN A 618 14.29 30.49 -27.70
C ASN A 618 13.35 31.67 -27.97
N ASN A 619 13.88 32.89 -27.85
CA ASN A 619 13.13 34.12 -27.99
C ASN A 619 13.14 34.73 -29.39
N GLY A 620 13.70 34.04 -30.40
CA GLY A 620 13.78 34.54 -31.78
C GLY A 620 14.97 33.96 -32.55
N GLU A 621 15.16 34.39 -33.81
CA GLU A 621 16.37 34.09 -34.59
C GLU A 621 17.57 34.87 -34.03
N TRP A 622 18.79 34.35 -34.22
CA TRP A 622 20.01 35.05 -33.83
C TRP A 622 20.11 36.42 -34.53
N PRO A 623 20.46 37.53 -33.83
CA PRO A 623 21.03 37.63 -32.48
C PRO A 623 20.00 37.82 -31.33
N GLY A 624 18.76 37.39 -31.53
CA GLY A 624 17.67 37.56 -30.58
C GLY A 624 16.96 38.89 -30.76
N GLU A 625 16.25 39.29 -29.71
CA GLU A 625 15.34 40.43 -29.75
C GLU A 625 16.01 41.71 -29.24
N LYS A 626 15.64 42.85 -29.81
CA LYS A 626 16.19 44.15 -29.42
C LYS A 626 15.80 44.50 -27.99
N MET A 627 16.79 44.83 -27.16
CA MET A 627 16.58 45.31 -25.79
C MET A 627 16.11 46.77 -25.78
N THR A 628 15.31 47.13 -24.78
CA THR A 628 14.80 48.50 -24.62
C THR A 628 15.61 49.24 -23.56
N TYR A 629 16.02 50.48 -23.83
CA TYR A 629 16.67 51.32 -22.83
C TYR A 629 15.67 51.78 -21.77
N ASP A 630 15.93 51.46 -20.51
CA ASP A 630 15.13 51.92 -19.37
C ASP A 630 15.81 53.12 -18.70
N SER A 631 15.29 54.31 -18.99
CA SER A 631 15.82 55.57 -18.46
C SER A 631 15.73 55.70 -16.94
N THR A 632 14.90 54.89 -16.27
CA THR A 632 14.76 54.90 -14.80
C THR A 632 15.93 54.20 -14.12
N THR A 633 16.43 53.13 -14.75
CA THR A 633 17.53 52.31 -14.21
C THR A 633 18.87 52.65 -14.84
N GLY A 634 18.86 53.30 -16.01
CA GLY A 634 20.05 53.60 -16.80
C GLY A 634 20.60 52.41 -17.61
N TYR A 635 19.86 51.30 -17.69
CA TYR A 635 20.29 50.05 -18.31
C TYR A 635 19.36 49.61 -19.46
N TYR A 636 19.87 48.78 -20.36
CA TYR A 636 19.04 48.10 -21.36
C TYR A 636 18.37 46.88 -20.73
N LYS A 637 17.10 46.64 -21.04
CA LYS A 637 16.30 45.55 -20.47
C LYS A 637 15.59 44.71 -21.52
N TYR A 638 15.36 43.44 -21.18
CA TYR A 638 14.55 42.52 -21.96
C TYR A 638 13.78 41.56 -21.03
N THR A 639 12.50 41.34 -21.31
CA THR A 639 11.65 40.40 -20.56
C THR A 639 11.75 39.02 -21.20
N ILE A 640 12.25 38.06 -20.44
CA ILE A 640 12.40 36.66 -20.87
C ILE A 640 11.02 35.99 -20.97
N PRO A 641 10.67 35.39 -22.13
CA PRO A 641 9.41 34.66 -22.31
C PRO A 641 9.21 33.51 -21.31
N GLU A 642 7.97 33.31 -20.82
CA GLU A 642 7.62 32.30 -19.80
C GLU A 642 7.81 30.84 -20.23
N ASN A 643 7.86 30.59 -21.55
CA ASN A 643 8.11 29.27 -22.11
C ASN A 643 9.59 28.85 -22.02
N ILE A 644 10.50 29.76 -21.69
CA ILE A 644 11.92 29.47 -21.44
C ILE A 644 12.10 29.23 -19.92
N LYS A 645 12.18 27.96 -19.51
CA LYS A 645 12.16 27.54 -18.09
C LYS A 645 13.52 27.62 -17.42
N ALA A 646 14.59 27.26 -18.14
CA ALA A 646 15.98 27.38 -17.70
C ALA A 646 16.76 28.34 -18.62
N PRO A 647 16.51 29.66 -18.53
CA PRO A 647 17.07 30.62 -19.48
C PRO A 647 18.60 30.76 -19.38
N ARG A 648 19.26 30.68 -20.53
CA ARG A 648 20.61 31.19 -20.77
C ARG A 648 20.57 32.39 -21.70
N ILE A 649 21.38 33.40 -21.41
CA ILE A 649 21.34 34.70 -22.09
C ILE A 649 22.66 35.01 -22.78
N ILE A 650 22.58 35.44 -24.03
CA ILE A 650 23.68 36.03 -24.79
C ILE A 650 23.28 37.46 -25.17
N PHE A 651 24.15 38.42 -24.88
CA PHE A 651 23.98 39.80 -25.28
C PHE A 651 24.76 40.06 -26.56
N TYR A 652 24.21 40.93 -27.42
CA TYR A 652 24.79 41.29 -28.71
C TYR A 652 24.57 42.76 -29.01
N ASN A 653 25.45 43.40 -29.79
CA ASN A 653 25.23 44.75 -30.31
C ASN A 653 25.19 44.79 -31.84
N SER A 654 24.54 45.81 -32.42
CA SER A 654 24.35 45.93 -33.87
C SER A 654 25.64 46.11 -34.68
N ILE A 655 26.80 46.23 -34.04
CA ILE A 655 28.13 46.30 -34.67
C ILE A 655 28.96 45.03 -34.44
N ALA A 656 28.31 43.90 -34.17
CA ALA A 656 28.88 42.56 -34.10
C ALA A 656 29.78 42.22 -32.89
N SER A 657 29.62 42.93 -31.77
CA SER A 657 30.15 42.49 -30.47
C SER A 657 29.14 41.58 -29.78
N ARG A 658 29.61 40.50 -29.14
CA ARG A 658 28.79 39.57 -28.34
C ARG A 658 29.40 39.30 -26.98
N TYR A 659 28.57 38.97 -26.01
CA TYR A 659 28.99 38.48 -24.72
C TYR A 659 27.96 37.49 -24.16
N PRO A 660 28.34 36.27 -23.77
CA PRO A 660 29.69 35.68 -23.83
C PRO A 660 30.26 35.56 -25.26
N GLU A 661 31.58 35.34 -25.37
CA GLU A 661 32.30 35.25 -26.66
C GLU A 661 31.82 34.08 -27.52
N ASP A 662 32.33 33.99 -28.76
CA ASP A 662 31.95 32.89 -29.65
C ASP A 662 32.30 31.52 -29.05
N GLN A 663 31.41 30.55 -29.24
CA GLN A 663 31.47 29.21 -28.63
C GLN A 663 31.39 29.11 -27.10
N GLU A 664 31.28 30.22 -26.38
CA GLU A 664 30.98 30.21 -24.94
C GLU A 664 29.47 30.03 -24.69
N PRO A 665 29.07 29.23 -23.70
CA PRO A 665 27.66 29.03 -23.39
C PRO A 665 27.05 30.32 -22.83
N GLY A 666 25.76 30.56 -23.12
CA GLY A 666 25.06 31.74 -22.61
C GLY A 666 25.07 31.81 -21.07
N LEU A 667 25.00 33.03 -20.55
CA LEU A 667 25.01 33.32 -19.12
C LEU A 667 23.79 32.68 -18.45
N LEU A 668 24.01 31.87 -17.41
CA LEU A 668 22.93 31.28 -16.62
C LEU A 668 22.12 32.42 -15.97
N PHE A 669 20.80 32.46 -16.23
CA PHE A 669 19.89 33.41 -15.62
C PHE A 669 19.01 32.69 -14.61
N GLU A 670 19.04 33.11 -13.35
CA GLU A 670 18.17 32.55 -12.31
C GLU A 670 16.72 33.00 -12.56
N SER A 671 15.87 32.07 -12.99
CA SER A 671 14.45 32.31 -13.29
C SER A 671 13.64 32.58 -12.02
N SER A 672 13.76 33.79 -11.46
CA SER A 672 12.90 34.32 -10.38
C SER A 672 13.09 35.83 -10.14
N GLY A 673 12.90 36.65 -11.19
CA GLY A 673 12.79 38.11 -11.07
C GLY A 673 13.69 38.92 -11.99
N SER A 674 13.94 40.17 -11.63
CA SER A 674 14.77 41.10 -12.40
C SER A 674 16.24 41.03 -11.97
N TRP A 675 17.16 40.91 -12.93
CA TRP A 675 18.60 40.82 -12.66
C TRP A 675 19.39 41.73 -13.58
N LEU A 676 20.42 42.39 -13.03
CA LEU A 676 21.39 43.19 -13.78
C LEU A 676 22.68 42.41 -13.97
N TYR A 677 23.10 42.29 -15.23
CA TYR A 677 24.44 41.85 -15.59
C TYR A 677 25.36 43.07 -15.72
N ALA A 678 26.35 43.17 -14.84
CA ALA A 678 27.34 44.23 -14.84
C ALA A 678 28.68 43.69 -14.32
N ASP A 679 29.78 44.18 -14.89
CA ASP A 679 31.15 43.87 -14.44
C ASP A 679 31.42 42.35 -14.30
N GLY A 680 30.85 41.56 -15.21
CA GLY A 680 31.03 40.11 -15.29
C GLY A 680 30.13 39.26 -14.37
N LYS A 681 29.18 39.87 -13.65
CA LYS A 681 28.34 39.16 -12.66
C LYS A 681 26.88 39.57 -12.72
N TRP A 682 26.00 38.62 -12.38
CA TRP A 682 24.60 38.92 -12.10
C TRP A 682 24.44 39.51 -10.70
N SER A 683 23.59 40.52 -10.60
CA SER A 683 23.14 41.10 -9.34
C SER A 683 21.62 41.27 -9.39
N LYS A 684 20.92 40.85 -8.35
CA LYS A 684 19.47 40.94 -8.30
C LYS A 684 19.05 42.41 -8.27
N MET A 685 18.21 42.81 -9.22
CA MET A 685 17.65 44.16 -9.26
C MET A 685 16.41 44.20 -8.37
N THR A 686 16.49 44.94 -7.27
CA THR A 686 15.30 45.31 -6.51
C THR A 686 14.64 46.49 -7.20
N SER A 687 13.55 46.25 -7.92
CA SER A 687 12.69 47.31 -8.45
C SER A 687 12.18 48.15 -7.28
N THR A 688 12.70 49.37 -7.11
CA THR A 688 12.02 50.41 -6.33
C THR A 688 10.95 51.06 -7.21
N THR A 689 9.99 50.27 -7.69
CA THR A 689 8.69 50.83 -8.06
C THR A 689 8.02 51.20 -6.75
N GLU A 690 7.87 52.50 -6.50
CA GLU A 690 7.12 52.98 -5.35
C GLU A 690 5.70 52.39 -5.42
N ASN A 691 5.37 51.53 -4.47
CA ASN A 691 4.04 50.96 -4.36
C ASN A 691 3.17 51.92 -3.56
N GLY A 692 2.05 52.33 -4.15
CA GLY A 692 1.03 53.06 -3.42
C GLY A 692 0.34 52.16 -2.41
N THR A 693 -0.07 52.72 -1.28
CA THR A 693 -0.80 52.00 -0.24
C THR A 693 -2.25 52.48 -0.18
N VAL A 694 -3.21 51.57 -0.19
CA VAL A 694 -4.62 51.87 0.14
C VAL A 694 -4.95 51.18 1.47
N ILE A 695 -5.35 51.94 2.48
CA ILE A 695 -5.83 51.43 3.77
C ILE A 695 -7.36 51.48 3.76
N VAL A 696 -7.99 50.32 3.78
CA VAL A 696 -9.44 50.17 3.91
C VAL A 696 -9.79 50.03 5.38
N LYS A 697 -10.55 50.97 5.93
CA LYS A 697 -11.02 50.97 7.32
C LYS A 697 -12.51 50.67 7.39
N TYR A 698 -12.89 49.82 8.33
CA TYR A 698 -14.28 49.50 8.64
C TYR A 698 -14.56 50.05 10.04
N VAL A 699 -15.37 51.10 10.15
CA VAL A 699 -15.58 51.80 11.43
C VAL A 699 -17.06 52.00 11.75
N ASP A 700 -17.42 52.21 13.01
CA ASP A 700 -18.76 52.66 13.36
C ASP A 700 -18.91 54.17 13.17
N GLU A 701 -20.10 54.68 13.47
CA GLU A 701 -20.44 56.11 13.41
C GLU A 701 -19.60 56.97 14.37
N SER A 702 -18.98 56.37 15.39
CA SER A 702 -18.07 57.04 16.34
C SER A 702 -16.60 56.91 15.92
N GLY A 703 -16.31 56.22 14.82
CA GLY A 703 -14.96 55.99 14.31
C GLY A 703 -14.22 54.81 14.95
N ASN A 704 -14.88 53.99 15.77
CA ASN A 704 -14.29 52.79 16.34
C ASN A 704 -14.13 51.71 15.27
N GLU A 705 -13.01 50.99 15.29
CA GLU A 705 -12.75 49.93 14.32
C GLU A 705 -13.68 48.72 14.54
N MET A 706 -14.40 48.36 13.47
CA MET A 706 -15.46 47.34 13.47
C MET A 706 -15.02 46.01 12.84
N ALA A 707 -14.05 46.08 11.94
CA ALA A 707 -13.35 44.94 11.38
C ALA A 707 -11.92 45.39 11.08
N ALA A 708 -10.98 44.43 11.08
CA ALA A 708 -9.58 44.71 10.84
C ALA A 708 -9.38 45.48 9.52
N SER A 709 -8.66 46.59 9.60
CA SER A 709 -8.31 47.39 8.44
C SER A 709 -7.51 46.56 7.42
N LYS A 710 -7.86 46.64 6.14
CA LYS A 710 -7.10 45.99 5.06
C LYS A 710 -6.08 46.95 4.47
N LYS A 711 -4.88 46.45 4.19
CA LYS A 711 -3.85 47.18 3.45
C LYS A 711 -3.72 46.56 2.06
N LEU A 712 -4.02 47.34 1.03
CA LEU A 712 -3.72 46.98 -0.35
C LEU A 712 -2.46 47.72 -0.79
N THR A 713 -1.61 47.04 -1.54
CA THR A 713 -0.41 47.62 -2.15
C THR A 713 -0.44 47.33 -3.64
N GLY A 714 -0.15 48.34 -4.45
CA GLY A 714 -0.05 48.18 -5.90
C GLY A 714 0.81 49.27 -6.51
N LYS A 715 1.29 49.02 -7.72
CA LYS A 715 2.12 49.97 -8.47
C LYS A 715 1.37 51.30 -8.62
N VAL A 716 2.03 52.42 -8.33
CA VAL A 716 1.46 53.76 -8.54
C VAL A 716 0.94 53.88 -9.98
N GLY A 717 -0.31 54.31 -10.13
CA GLY A 717 -1.03 54.41 -11.40
C GLY A 717 -1.93 53.21 -11.76
N ALA A 718 -1.74 52.03 -11.14
CA ALA A 718 -2.63 50.88 -11.32
C ALA A 718 -3.99 51.12 -10.62
N SER A 719 -5.05 50.52 -11.14
CA SER A 719 -6.39 50.65 -10.55
C SER A 719 -6.53 49.79 -9.27
N TYR A 720 -7.33 50.26 -8.32
CA TYR A 720 -7.77 49.48 -7.16
C TYR A 720 -9.30 49.51 -7.04
N THR A 721 -9.84 48.47 -6.43
CA THR A 721 -11.25 48.34 -6.05
C THR A 721 -11.32 47.80 -4.62
N THR A 722 -12.29 48.26 -3.84
CA THR A 722 -12.52 47.84 -2.46
C THR A 722 -13.99 47.54 -2.24
N SER A 723 -14.27 46.70 -1.24
CA SER A 723 -15.62 46.27 -0.87
C SER A 723 -15.85 46.35 0.63
N ALA A 724 -17.11 46.49 1.02
CA ALA A 724 -17.53 46.52 2.41
C ALA A 724 -17.32 45.13 3.06
N ALA A 725 -16.86 45.11 4.32
CA ALA A 725 -16.80 43.90 5.13
C ALA A 725 -18.16 43.55 5.75
N THR A 726 -18.38 42.26 6.02
CA THR A 726 -19.50 41.82 6.85
C THR A 726 -19.12 41.98 8.33
N VAL A 727 -19.84 42.83 9.07
CA VAL A 727 -19.61 43.08 10.50
C VAL A 727 -20.78 42.49 11.29
N SER A 728 -20.51 41.44 12.08
CA SER A 728 -21.56 40.77 12.87
C SER A 728 -22.18 41.71 13.89
N GLY A 729 -23.51 41.76 13.93
CA GLY A 729 -24.24 42.68 14.80
C GLY A 729 -24.19 44.15 14.36
N TYR A 730 -23.81 44.45 13.10
CA TYR A 730 -23.82 45.81 12.55
C TYR A 730 -24.28 45.80 11.08
N THR A 731 -24.89 46.89 10.60
CA THR A 731 -25.29 47.07 9.20
C THR A 731 -24.47 48.17 8.53
N LEU A 732 -24.09 48.00 7.26
CA LEU A 732 -23.37 49.02 6.49
C LEU A 732 -24.25 50.26 6.30
N LYS A 733 -23.77 51.40 6.77
CA LYS A 733 -24.43 52.70 6.64
C LYS A 733 -23.93 53.50 5.45
N THR A 734 -22.63 53.45 5.13
CA THR A 734 -22.05 54.28 4.05
C THR A 734 -20.95 53.56 3.28
N THR A 735 -21.08 53.56 1.95
CA THR A 735 -20.03 53.19 0.99
C THR A 735 -19.30 54.46 0.53
N PRO A 736 -17.97 54.55 0.67
CA PRO A 736 -17.21 55.74 0.31
C PRO A 736 -17.08 55.90 -1.21
N SER A 737 -17.02 57.15 -1.69
CA SER A 737 -16.91 57.46 -3.13
C SER A 737 -15.58 57.07 -3.75
N ASN A 738 -14.52 56.92 -2.95
CA ASN A 738 -13.20 56.47 -3.37
C ASN A 738 -13.00 54.95 -3.20
N ALA A 739 -14.09 54.17 -3.15
CA ALA A 739 -14.04 52.71 -3.08
C ALA A 739 -13.34 52.07 -4.30
N THR A 740 -13.30 52.77 -5.44
CA THR A 740 -12.47 52.48 -6.60
C THR A 740 -11.57 53.67 -6.92
N GLY A 741 -10.40 53.43 -7.50
CA GLY A 741 -9.46 54.50 -7.83
C GLY A 741 -8.16 53.99 -8.45
N LYS A 742 -7.11 54.81 -8.45
CA LYS A 742 -5.75 54.41 -8.83
C LYS A 742 -4.78 54.59 -7.66
N TYR A 743 -3.79 53.72 -7.52
CA TYR A 743 -2.75 53.84 -6.50
C TYR A 743 -1.93 55.13 -6.71
N THR A 744 -1.66 55.85 -5.62
CA THR A 744 -0.79 57.04 -5.60
C THR A 744 0.41 56.81 -4.68
N ALA A 745 1.49 57.57 -4.85
CA ALA A 745 2.66 57.49 -3.96
C ALA A 745 2.29 57.74 -2.48
N SER A 746 1.32 58.62 -2.23
CA SER A 746 0.74 58.81 -0.90
C SER A 746 -0.26 57.73 -0.53
N THR A 747 -0.37 57.42 0.76
CA THR A 747 -1.35 56.45 1.27
C THR A 747 -2.78 56.97 1.12
N ILE A 748 -3.63 56.19 0.47
CA ILE A 748 -5.06 56.45 0.30
C ILE A 748 -5.82 55.75 1.43
N THR A 749 -6.80 56.42 2.05
CA THR A 749 -7.70 55.78 3.03
C THR A 749 -9.11 55.67 2.48
N VAL A 750 -9.66 54.46 2.46
CA VAL A 750 -11.06 54.17 2.10
C VAL A 750 -11.79 53.76 3.37
N LYS A 751 -12.91 54.40 3.70
CA LYS A 751 -13.60 54.18 5.00
C LYS A 751 -15.06 53.78 4.80
N TYR A 752 -15.42 52.58 5.25
CA TYR A 752 -16.79 52.09 5.34
C TYR A 752 -17.35 52.31 6.76
N ILE A 753 -18.58 52.82 6.87
CA ILE A 753 -19.21 53.18 8.16
C ILE A 753 -20.37 52.22 8.49
N TYR A 754 -20.46 51.74 9.72
CA TYR A 754 -21.43 50.75 10.21
C TYR A 754 -22.26 51.21 11.42
N SER A 755 -23.49 50.71 11.56
CA SER A 755 -24.40 50.98 12.68
C SER A 755 -24.78 49.69 13.43
N LYS A 756 -24.87 49.74 14.76
CA LYS A 756 -25.06 48.57 15.66
C LYS A 756 -26.47 47.97 15.61
N VAL A 757 -26.53 46.64 15.66
CA VAL A 757 -27.71 45.78 15.83
C VAL A 757 -27.67 45.20 17.25
N ALA A 758 -28.78 45.25 18.00
CA ALA A 758 -28.80 44.97 19.45
C ALA A 758 -28.85 43.46 19.82
N GLY A 759 -27.96 43.00 20.73
CA GLY A 759 -28.02 41.69 21.45
C GLY A 759 -26.66 41.11 21.92
N SER A 760 -26.52 40.64 23.18
CA SER A 760 -25.27 40.24 23.91
C SER A 760 -24.81 38.77 23.71
N VAL A 761 -23.49 38.46 23.75
CA VAL A 761 -22.94 37.08 23.71
C VAL A 761 -22.23 36.64 25.02
N THR A 762 -22.26 35.33 25.31
CA THR A 762 -21.83 34.66 26.57
C THR A 762 -20.39 34.13 26.51
N THR A 763 -19.54 34.33 27.54
CA THR A 763 -18.14 33.83 27.62
C THR A 763 -17.82 33.03 28.91
N GLY A 764 -16.73 32.26 28.94
CA GLY A 764 -16.21 31.51 30.09
C GLY A 764 -16.81 30.11 30.32
N TRP A 765 -16.49 29.47 31.46
CA TRP A 765 -17.15 28.22 31.88
C TRP A 765 -18.63 28.49 32.19
N LYS A 766 -19.52 27.70 31.59
CA LYS A 766 -20.96 27.78 31.78
C LYS A 766 -21.55 26.40 31.94
N GLN A 767 -22.46 26.29 32.90
CA GLN A 767 -23.24 25.08 33.09
C GLN A 767 -24.53 25.20 32.28
N ILE A 768 -24.76 24.26 31.38
CA ILE A 768 -25.96 24.19 30.54
C ILE A 768 -26.48 22.76 30.68
N ASN A 769 -27.74 22.61 31.11
CA ASN A 769 -28.40 21.31 31.31
C ASN A 769 -27.57 20.33 32.15
N GLY A 770 -26.97 20.81 33.23
CA GLY A 770 -26.18 19.99 34.16
C GLY A 770 -24.75 19.65 33.71
N LYS A 771 -24.35 20.01 32.47
CA LYS A 771 -22.99 19.80 31.93
C LYS A 771 -22.23 21.11 31.85
N TYR A 772 -20.91 21.05 32.03
CA TYR A 772 -20.03 22.21 31.92
C TYR A 772 -19.48 22.36 30.50
N TYR A 773 -19.56 23.57 29.96
CA TYR A 773 -19.06 23.98 28.65
C TYR A 773 -18.13 25.19 28.83
N TYR A 774 -17.16 25.38 27.94
CA TYR A 774 -16.26 26.54 27.99
C TYR A 774 -16.40 27.38 26.73
N PHE A 775 -16.72 28.67 26.88
CA PHE A 775 -16.83 29.63 25.77
C PHE A 775 -15.61 30.56 25.78
N ASN A 776 -14.97 30.73 24.62
CA ASN A 776 -13.83 31.66 24.50
C ASN A 776 -14.30 33.13 24.58
N ILE A 777 -13.36 34.07 24.48
CA ILE A 777 -13.62 35.51 24.57
C ILE A 777 -14.57 36.04 23.48
N SER A 778 -14.71 35.32 22.36
CA SER A 778 -15.62 35.63 21.26
C SER A 778 -17.00 34.97 21.43
N GLY A 779 -17.24 34.30 22.56
CA GLY A 779 -18.47 33.58 22.86
C GLY A 779 -18.64 32.26 22.10
N VAL A 780 -17.55 31.69 21.60
CA VAL A 780 -17.56 30.41 20.87
C VAL A 780 -17.27 29.26 21.83
N MET A 781 -18.17 28.28 21.87
CA MET A 781 -18.00 27.04 22.64
C MET A 781 -16.77 26.27 22.16
N GLN A 782 -15.87 25.91 23.08
CA GLN A 782 -14.70 25.09 22.80
C GLN A 782 -15.07 23.60 22.87
N ALA A 783 -14.47 22.79 21.99
CA ALA A 783 -14.66 21.34 21.91
C ALA A 783 -13.34 20.64 21.52
N SER A 784 -13.21 19.36 21.87
CA SER A 784 -12.03 18.50 21.61
C SER A 784 -10.69 19.09 22.09
N LYS A 785 -10.78 19.72 23.27
CA LYS A 785 -9.89 20.69 23.92
C LYS A 785 -9.29 20.40 25.27
N TRP A 786 -7.99 20.57 25.52
CA TRP A 786 -7.55 20.93 26.88
C TRP A 786 -7.85 22.40 27.18
N ILE A 787 -8.47 22.66 28.33
CA ILE A 787 -8.70 23.98 28.92
C ILE A 787 -7.81 24.11 30.15
N SER A 788 -6.96 25.14 30.14
CA SER A 788 -6.01 25.43 31.23
C SER A 788 -5.14 24.24 31.64
N SER A 789 -4.81 23.36 30.68
CA SER A 789 -4.01 22.13 30.86
C SER A 789 -4.48 21.23 32.02
N THR A 790 -5.76 21.30 32.37
CA THR A 790 -6.34 20.62 33.55
C THR A 790 -7.63 19.88 33.21
N TYR A 791 -8.49 20.48 32.38
CA TYR A 791 -9.80 19.95 32.01
C TYR A 791 -9.86 19.67 30.52
N TYR A 792 -10.52 18.59 30.13
CA TYR A 792 -10.73 18.30 28.71
C TYR A 792 -12.21 18.51 28.35
N VAL A 793 -12.50 19.28 27.30
CA VAL A 793 -13.84 19.39 26.71
C VAL A 793 -13.95 18.45 25.50
N LYS A 794 -14.98 17.62 25.48
CA LYS A 794 -15.24 16.62 24.43
C LYS A 794 -15.67 17.29 23.12
N ALA A 795 -15.86 16.48 22.06
CA ALA A 795 -16.39 16.94 20.77
C ALA A 795 -17.77 17.61 20.89
N ASP A 796 -18.62 17.16 21.83
CA ASP A 796 -19.91 17.79 22.14
C ASP A 796 -19.78 19.09 22.94
N GLY A 797 -18.55 19.55 23.22
CA GLY A 797 -18.23 20.75 24.01
C GLY A 797 -18.32 20.57 25.52
N SER A 798 -18.87 19.45 26.00
CA SER A 798 -19.02 19.22 27.44
C SER A 798 -17.74 18.70 28.07
N MET A 799 -17.47 19.10 29.32
CA MET A 799 -16.31 18.66 30.09
C MET A 799 -16.33 17.14 30.32
N ALA A 800 -15.19 16.50 30.11
CA ALA A 800 -14.98 15.09 30.38
C ALA A 800 -14.83 14.83 31.88
N VAL A 801 -15.39 13.70 32.36
CA VAL A 801 -15.27 13.23 33.75
C VAL A 801 -15.13 11.71 33.78
N SER A 802 -14.30 11.18 34.68
CA SER A 802 -14.10 9.74 34.92
C SER A 802 -13.82 8.90 33.66
N GLN A 803 -13.07 9.43 32.70
CA GLN A 803 -12.85 8.75 31.42
C GLN A 803 -11.48 9.08 30.82
N LEU A 804 -11.08 8.26 29.85
CA LEU A 804 -9.94 8.56 29.02
C LEU A 804 -10.28 9.65 28.00
N VAL A 805 -9.32 10.52 27.70
CA VAL A 805 -9.45 11.65 26.78
C VAL A 805 -8.21 11.76 25.91
N ASP A 806 -8.29 12.60 24.87
CA ASP A 806 -7.17 12.92 23.99
C ASP A 806 -6.55 11.63 23.39
N ASN A 807 -7.36 10.93 22.60
CA ASN A 807 -7.02 9.64 21.99
C ASN A 807 -6.55 8.58 23.01
N ASN A 808 -7.28 8.46 24.11
CA ASN A 808 -7.02 7.52 25.21
C ASN A 808 -5.68 7.70 25.93
N LYS A 809 -5.00 8.84 25.74
CA LYS A 809 -3.67 9.08 26.29
C LYS A 809 -3.68 9.50 27.74
N TYR A 810 -4.70 10.22 28.18
CA TYR A 810 -4.81 10.78 29.52
C TYR A 810 -6.13 10.39 30.19
N TYR A 811 -6.14 10.33 31.52
CA TYR A 811 -7.33 10.07 32.31
C TYR A 811 -7.72 11.31 33.13
N VAL A 812 -9.01 11.67 33.12
CA VAL A 812 -9.57 12.70 34.00
C VAL A 812 -10.43 12.06 35.10
N ASP A 813 -10.32 12.57 36.32
CA ASP A 813 -11.06 12.08 37.49
C ASP A 813 -12.55 12.46 37.46
N ALA A 814 -13.28 12.13 38.53
CA ALA A 814 -14.71 12.46 38.66
C ALA A 814 -15.02 13.97 38.65
N ASN A 815 -14.01 14.82 38.92
CA ASN A 815 -14.12 16.27 38.85
C ASN A 815 -13.62 16.83 37.51
N GLY A 816 -13.25 15.96 36.57
CA GLY A 816 -12.71 16.32 35.26
C GLY A 816 -11.25 16.78 35.27
N LYS A 817 -10.54 16.60 36.39
CA LYS A 817 -9.13 16.97 36.52
C LYS A 817 -8.24 15.86 35.99
N TRP A 818 -7.23 16.23 35.20
CA TRP A 818 -6.21 15.30 34.74
C TRP A 818 -5.45 14.65 35.91
N VAL A 819 -5.49 13.31 35.97
CA VAL A 819 -4.74 12.51 36.94
C VAL A 819 -3.29 12.34 36.47
N LYS A 820 -2.36 13.02 37.14
CA LYS A 820 -0.92 12.99 36.81
C LYS A 820 -0.11 11.96 37.60
N SER A 821 -0.69 11.38 38.65
CA SER A 821 -0.03 10.38 39.48
C SER A 821 0.17 9.06 38.73
N THR A 822 1.31 8.40 38.97
CA THR A 822 1.55 7.02 38.55
C THR A 822 0.70 6.07 39.38
N GLY A 823 0.02 5.13 38.74
CA GLY A 823 -0.78 4.13 39.46
C GLY A 823 -1.83 3.44 38.59
N TRP A 824 -2.53 2.49 39.22
CA TRP A 824 -3.64 1.77 38.61
C TRP A 824 -4.90 2.62 38.59
N ILE A 825 -5.62 2.56 37.48
CA ILE A 825 -6.98 3.08 37.37
C ILE A 825 -7.90 1.99 36.83
N LYS A 826 -9.17 2.04 37.25
CA LYS A 826 -10.20 1.10 36.83
C LYS A 826 -11.33 1.86 36.17
N ILE A 827 -11.63 1.54 34.91
CA ILE A 827 -12.69 2.15 34.12
C ILE A 827 -13.57 1.02 33.57
N ASN A 828 -14.86 1.01 33.89
CA ASN A 828 -15.83 -0.01 33.43
C ASN A 828 -15.31 -1.46 33.57
N SER A 829 -14.81 -1.79 34.77
CA SER A 829 -14.22 -3.10 35.11
C SER A 829 -12.90 -3.46 34.40
N LYS A 830 -12.35 -2.59 33.56
CA LYS A 830 -11.04 -2.76 32.92
C LYS A 830 -9.95 -2.01 33.68
N LEU A 831 -8.77 -2.62 33.76
CA LEU A 831 -7.61 -2.04 34.43
C LEU A 831 -6.67 -1.39 33.43
N TYR A 832 -6.16 -0.22 33.80
CA TYR A 832 -5.16 0.55 33.07
C TYR A 832 -4.07 0.96 34.05
N TYR A 833 -2.89 1.27 33.52
CA TYR A 833 -1.80 1.80 34.33
C TYR A 833 -1.36 3.15 33.79
N LEU A 834 -1.25 4.13 34.70
CA LEU A 834 -0.70 5.45 34.41
C LEU A 834 0.77 5.48 34.82
N SER A 835 1.64 5.98 33.95
CA SER A 835 3.03 6.34 34.28
C SER A 835 3.18 7.84 34.05
N ASN A 836 3.37 8.61 35.13
CA ASN A 836 3.46 10.07 35.12
C ASN A 836 2.27 10.73 34.38
N GLY A 837 1.06 10.23 34.62
CA GLY A 837 -0.17 10.76 34.04
C GLY A 837 -0.51 10.30 32.63
N VAL A 838 0.33 9.44 32.02
CA VAL A 838 0.12 8.89 30.68
C VAL A 838 -0.29 7.42 30.78
N VAL A 839 -1.37 7.06 30.08
CA VAL A 839 -1.84 5.67 29.96
C VAL A 839 -0.79 4.84 29.22
N GLN A 840 -0.41 3.69 29.79
CA GLN A 840 0.49 2.75 29.12
C GLN A 840 -0.27 1.98 28.05
N THR A 841 0.20 2.03 26.80
CA THR A 841 -0.41 1.35 25.65
C THR A 841 0.65 0.54 24.90
N SER A 842 0.24 -0.57 24.30
CA SER A 842 1.07 -1.48 23.49
C SER A 842 2.43 -1.82 24.12
N THR A 843 2.47 -2.03 25.44
CA THR A 843 3.74 -2.12 26.16
C THR A 843 3.68 -3.01 27.39
N TRP A 844 4.84 -3.55 27.76
CA TRP A 844 5.06 -4.27 29.00
C TRP A 844 5.42 -3.30 30.12
N LYS A 845 4.81 -3.45 31.29
CA LYS A 845 5.17 -2.68 32.50
C LYS A 845 5.42 -3.60 33.67
N LYS A 846 6.55 -3.38 34.34
CA LYS A 846 6.87 -4.01 35.62
C LYS A 846 6.29 -3.17 36.75
N VAL A 847 5.35 -3.74 37.52
CA VAL A 847 4.68 -3.08 38.66
C VAL A 847 4.77 -4.02 39.86
N GLY A 848 5.32 -3.55 40.97
CA GLY A 848 5.48 -4.37 42.18
C GLY A 848 6.27 -5.67 41.95
N GLY A 849 7.27 -5.64 41.05
CA GLY A 849 8.09 -6.80 40.71
C GLY A 849 7.49 -7.75 39.67
N LYS A 850 6.21 -7.59 39.30
CA LYS A 850 5.51 -8.44 38.33
C LYS A 850 5.32 -7.73 36.99
N TRP A 851 5.33 -8.49 35.89
CA TRP A 851 5.12 -7.97 34.54
C TRP A 851 3.67 -8.06 34.11
N TYR A 852 3.18 -6.98 33.52
CA TYR A 852 1.84 -6.82 32.95
C TYR A 852 1.96 -6.28 31.53
N TYR A 853 1.07 -6.69 30.64
CA TYR A 853 1.01 -6.15 29.27
C TYR A 853 -0.26 -5.33 29.07
N PHE A 854 -0.12 -4.17 28.44
CA PHE A 854 -1.22 -3.28 28.07
C PHE A 854 -1.36 -3.23 26.55
N ASN A 855 -2.57 -3.42 26.04
CA ASN A 855 -2.82 -3.39 24.59
C ASN A 855 -2.87 -1.96 24.04
N ALA A 856 -3.17 -1.82 22.75
CA ALA A 856 -3.24 -0.51 22.07
C ALA A 856 -4.24 0.45 22.70
N SER A 857 -5.33 -0.07 23.29
CA SER A 857 -6.33 0.71 24.02
C SER A 857 -5.94 0.97 25.48
N GLY A 858 -4.76 0.52 25.92
CA GLY A 858 -4.24 0.68 27.28
C GLY A 858 -4.82 -0.26 28.31
N ILE A 859 -5.59 -1.26 27.88
CA ILE A 859 -6.23 -2.24 28.76
C ILE A 859 -5.21 -3.31 29.13
N MET A 860 -5.11 -3.65 30.42
CA MET A 860 -4.31 -4.76 30.90
C MET A 860 -4.86 -6.09 30.35
N GLU A 861 -4.01 -6.83 29.65
CA GLU A 861 -4.35 -8.13 29.09
C GLU A 861 -4.32 -9.23 30.15
N THR A 862 -5.20 -10.23 30.01
CA THR A 862 -5.33 -11.36 30.93
C THR A 862 -5.58 -12.67 30.17
N SER A 863 -5.15 -13.79 30.73
CA SER A 863 -5.41 -15.17 30.26
C SER A 863 -5.11 -15.42 28.78
N LYS A 864 -4.02 -14.86 28.23
CA LYS A 864 -3.69 -14.97 26.80
C LYS A 864 -2.19 -14.95 26.52
N TRP A 865 -1.84 -15.37 25.31
CA TRP A 865 -0.52 -15.18 24.74
C TRP A 865 -0.31 -13.74 24.25
N ILE A 866 0.86 -13.19 24.55
CA ILE A 866 1.35 -11.89 24.09
C ILE A 866 2.47 -12.14 23.08
N SER A 867 2.30 -11.61 21.88
CA SER A 867 3.24 -11.75 20.74
C SER A 867 3.62 -13.21 20.43
N GLY A 868 2.73 -14.17 20.71
CA GLY A 868 2.98 -15.60 20.53
C GLY A 868 4.12 -16.18 21.38
N LYS A 869 4.64 -15.42 22.36
CA LYS A 869 5.88 -15.76 23.07
C LYS A 869 5.73 -15.85 24.59
N TYR A 870 4.93 -14.97 25.19
CA TYR A 870 4.75 -14.89 26.65
C TYR A 870 3.29 -15.09 27.01
N TYR A 871 2.98 -15.69 28.16
CA TYR A 871 1.61 -15.88 28.61
C TYR A 871 1.31 -15.05 29.85
N VAL A 872 0.19 -14.32 29.85
CA VAL A 872 -0.32 -13.59 31.02
C VAL A 872 -1.51 -14.33 31.63
N LYS A 873 -1.56 -14.40 32.97
CA LYS A 873 -2.61 -15.05 33.75
C LYS A 873 -3.91 -14.27 33.81
N ALA A 874 -4.91 -14.88 34.45
CA ALA A 874 -6.17 -14.24 34.80
C ALA A 874 -6.01 -12.98 35.67
N ASP A 875 -4.95 -12.91 36.49
CA ASP A 875 -4.59 -11.73 37.28
C ASP A 875 -3.73 -10.70 36.51
N GLY A 876 -3.46 -10.95 35.23
CA GLY A 876 -2.67 -10.11 34.32
C GLY A 876 -1.16 -10.28 34.42
N THR A 877 -0.67 -11.11 35.36
CA THR A 877 0.76 -11.29 35.57
C THR A 877 1.35 -12.27 34.56
N MET A 878 2.53 -11.97 34.03
CA MET A 878 3.28 -12.88 33.16
C MET A 878 3.71 -14.14 33.93
N GLU A 879 3.50 -15.31 33.32
CA GLU A 879 3.96 -16.58 33.88
C GLU A 879 5.38 -16.95 33.47
N VAL A 880 6.05 -17.70 34.34
CA VAL A 880 7.42 -18.21 34.16
C VAL A 880 7.54 -19.62 34.72
N SER A 881 8.35 -20.46 34.09
CA SER A 881 8.63 -21.85 34.51
C SER A 881 7.37 -22.68 34.81
N ALA A 882 6.33 -22.53 33.99
CA ALA A 882 5.01 -23.08 34.28
C ALA A 882 4.30 -23.60 33.03
N LEU A 883 3.38 -24.55 33.25
CA LEU A 883 2.40 -24.92 32.23
C LEU A 883 1.33 -23.84 32.15
N VAL A 884 1.00 -23.43 30.93
CA VAL A 884 0.06 -22.33 30.64
C VAL A 884 -1.03 -22.77 29.68
N ASP A 885 -2.05 -21.93 29.52
CA ASP A 885 -3.16 -22.12 28.58
C ASP A 885 -3.81 -23.51 28.71
N GLY A 886 -4.34 -23.78 29.91
CA GLY A 886 -4.97 -25.05 30.24
C GLY A 886 -4.02 -26.25 30.32
N GLY A 887 -2.71 -26.00 30.50
CA GLY A 887 -1.71 -27.05 30.64
C GLY A 887 -1.14 -27.56 29.30
N LYS A 888 -1.45 -26.88 28.19
CA LYS A 888 -1.10 -27.34 26.83
C LYS A 888 0.31 -26.97 26.41
N TYR A 889 0.88 -25.93 27.01
CA TYR A 889 2.19 -25.36 26.64
C TYR A 889 3.02 -25.08 27.88
N TYR A 890 4.33 -24.96 27.71
CA TYR A 890 5.27 -24.63 28.77
C TYR A 890 6.05 -23.36 28.45
N VAL A 891 6.20 -22.49 29.45
CA VAL A 891 7.09 -21.32 29.38
C VAL A 891 8.31 -21.51 30.27
N ASP A 892 9.48 -21.07 29.81
CA ASP A 892 10.75 -21.17 30.55
C ASP A 892 10.88 -20.13 31.68
N SER A 893 12.04 -20.04 32.32
CA SER A 893 12.32 -19.08 33.41
C SER A 893 12.27 -17.62 33.00
N ASP A 894 12.39 -17.32 31.70
CA ASP A 894 12.20 -15.98 31.14
C ASP A 894 10.73 -15.73 30.74
N GLY A 895 9.86 -16.73 30.87
CA GLY A 895 8.46 -16.69 30.45
C GLY A 895 8.27 -16.95 28.95
N LYS A 896 9.30 -17.41 28.24
CA LYS A 896 9.24 -17.66 26.80
C LYS A 896 8.68 -19.05 26.53
N TRP A 897 7.81 -19.15 25.54
CA TRP A 897 7.29 -20.44 25.09
C TRP A 897 8.40 -21.36 24.56
N VAL A 898 8.49 -22.56 25.12
CA VAL A 898 9.41 -23.60 24.69
C VAL A 898 8.77 -24.43 23.56
N GLN A 899 9.32 -24.32 22.34
CA GLN A 899 8.74 -24.94 21.14
C GLN A 899 9.42 -26.26 20.71
N SER A 900 10.53 -26.64 21.32
CA SER A 900 11.25 -27.88 21.01
C SER A 900 10.50 -29.13 21.47
N THR A 901 10.68 -30.24 20.76
CA THR A 901 10.24 -31.58 21.20
C THR A 901 11.19 -32.11 22.27
N GLN A 902 10.72 -32.29 23.50
CA GLN A 902 11.55 -32.77 24.61
C GLN A 902 10.72 -33.35 25.78
N TRP A 903 11.38 -34.11 26.64
CA TRP A 903 10.87 -34.45 27.97
C TRP A 903 10.93 -33.23 28.88
N LEU A 904 9.92 -33.10 29.74
CA LEU A 904 9.84 -32.02 30.71
C LEU A 904 9.47 -32.60 32.08
N GLU A 905 10.15 -32.14 33.12
CA GLU A 905 9.83 -32.51 34.49
C GLU A 905 9.44 -31.27 35.30
N ILE A 906 8.24 -31.30 35.86
CA ILE A 906 7.70 -30.21 36.68
C ILE A 906 7.09 -30.83 37.94
N ASN A 907 7.56 -30.39 39.12
CA ASN A 907 7.07 -30.89 40.42
C ASN A 907 7.06 -32.43 40.51
N SER A 908 8.16 -33.06 40.08
CA SER A 908 8.34 -34.53 40.05
C SER A 908 7.35 -35.28 39.16
N LYS A 909 6.65 -34.58 38.25
CA LYS A 909 5.80 -35.17 37.21
C LYS A 909 6.47 -35.00 35.86
N ARG A 910 6.42 -36.06 35.05
CA ARG A 910 7.00 -36.08 33.72
C ARG A 910 5.94 -35.85 32.65
N TYR A 911 6.28 -34.97 31.72
CA TYR A 911 5.49 -34.58 30.56
C TYR A 911 6.34 -34.80 29.32
N TYR A 912 5.68 -34.95 28.17
CA TYR A 912 6.38 -34.95 26.89
C TYR A 912 5.76 -33.91 25.96
N MET A 913 6.63 -33.11 25.35
CA MET A 913 6.26 -32.09 24.38
C MET A 913 6.66 -32.52 22.98
N THR A 914 5.77 -32.26 22.01
CA THR A 914 6.07 -32.39 20.58
C THR A 914 5.76 -31.05 19.92
N SER A 915 6.77 -30.43 19.30
CA SER A 915 6.66 -29.09 18.68
C SER A 915 6.00 -28.07 19.62
N GLY A 916 6.44 -28.06 20.89
CA GLY A 916 5.98 -27.11 21.92
C GLY A 916 4.64 -27.42 22.57
N LYS A 917 3.97 -28.51 22.19
CA LYS A 917 2.67 -28.93 22.75
C LYS A 917 2.81 -30.14 23.66
N ILE A 918 2.26 -30.04 24.87
CA ILE A 918 2.19 -31.13 25.84
C ILE A 918 1.25 -32.23 25.31
N GLN A 919 1.71 -33.48 25.36
CA GLN A 919 0.89 -34.62 24.97
C GLN A 919 -0.06 -35.00 26.10
N GLN A 920 -1.36 -35.06 25.78
CA GLN A 920 -2.44 -35.32 26.74
C GLN A 920 -3.40 -36.38 26.19
N SER A 921 -3.99 -37.17 27.09
CA SER A 921 -5.05 -38.16 26.83
C SER A 921 -4.73 -39.18 25.73
N LYS A 922 -3.45 -39.57 25.57
CA LYS A 922 -3.05 -40.41 24.44
C LYS A 922 -1.81 -41.25 24.73
N TRP A 923 -1.64 -42.29 23.90
CA TRP A 923 -0.40 -43.01 23.74
C TRP A 923 0.55 -42.25 22.81
N VAL A 924 1.83 -42.20 23.16
CA VAL A 924 2.89 -41.58 22.34
C VAL A 924 4.07 -42.52 22.27
N LYS A 925 4.59 -42.72 21.05
CA LYS A 925 5.79 -43.52 20.82
C LYS A 925 7.02 -42.62 20.83
N ILE A 926 7.92 -42.84 21.78
CA ILE A 926 9.12 -42.04 22.02
C ILE A 926 10.32 -43.00 22.06
N ASN A 927 11.30 -42.80 21.18
CA ASN A 927 12.48 -43.67 21.05
C ASN A 927 12.12 -45.18 21.00
N ASN A 928 11.18 -45.50 20.12
CA ASN A 928 10.62 -46.83 19.89
C ASN A 928 9.86 -47.48 21.08
N LYS A 929 9.61 -46.76 22.17
CA LYS A 929 8.81 -47.22 23.32
C LYS A 929 7.49 -46.45 23.42
N TRP A 930 6.43 -47.11 23.88
CA TRP A 930 5.11 -46.49 24.08
C TRP A 930 4.94 -45.99 25.50
N TYR A 931 4.40 -44.78 25.65
CA TYR A 931 4.07 -44.13 26.92
C TYR A 931 2.63 -43.61 26.85
N TYR A 932 1.93 -43.58 27.98
CA TYR A 932 0.59 -43.00 28.07
C TYR A 932 0.58 -41.75 28.93
N PHE A 933 -0.04 -40.69 28.43
CA PHE A 933 -0.22 -39.42 29.13
C PHE A 933 -1.70 -39.20 29.47
N ASP A 934 -1.99 -38.81 30.71
CA ASP A 934 -3.36 -38.57 31.16
C ASP A 934 -3.94 -37.24 30.65
N THR A 935 -5.14 -36.89 31.11
CA THR A 935 -5.85 -35.66 30.72
C THR A 935 -5.12 -34.38 31.14
N SER A 936 -4.24 -34.44 32.13
CA SER A 936 -3.39 -33.33 32.56
C SER A 936 -2.02 -33.35 31.86
N GLY A 937 -1.75 -34.35 31.02
CA GLY A 937 -0.47 -34.54 30.32
C GLY A 937 0.60 -35.23 31.15
N VAL A 938 0.24 -35.81 32.30
CA VAL A 938 1.19 -36.49 33.17
C VAL A 938 1.40 -37.92 32.66
N MET A 939 2.65 -38.31 32.48
CA MET A 939 3.04 -39.67 32.13
C MET A 939 2.58 -40.64 33.23
N GLN A 940 1.83 -41.67 32.85
CA GLN A 940 1.35 -42.69 33.78
C GLN A 940 2.40 -43.78 33.99
N THR A 941 2.48 -44.30 35.22
CA THR A 941 3.39 -45.38 35.62
C THR A 941 2.64 -46.43 36.45
N SER A 942 3.14 -47.67 36.42
CA SER A 942 2.70 -48.79 37.26
C SER A 942 1.18 -49.00 37.34
N LYS A 943 0.48 -48.95 36.20
CA LYS A 943 -0.98 -49.09 36.17
C LYS A 943 -1.52 -49.60 34.83
N TRP A 944 -2.75 -50.10 34.88
CA TRP A 944 -3.55 -50.43 33.71
C TRP A 944 -4.14 -49.17 33.05
N ILE A 945 -4.02 -49.09 31.73
CA ILE A 945 -4.64 -48.09 30.87
C ILE A 945 -5.79 -48.75 30.11
N SER A 946 -6.99 -48.19 30.28
CA SER A 946 -8.25 -48.71 29.71
C SER A 946 -8.51 -50.21 29.99
N GLY A 947 -7.90 -50.75 31.05
CA GLY A 947 -8.03 -52.17 31.43
C GLY A 947 -7.42 -53.18 30.44
N GLN A 948 -6.64 -52.72 29.45
CA GLN A 948 -6.12 -53.58 28.37
C GLN A 948 -4.59 -53.60 28.27
N TYR A 949 -3.93 -52.49 28.62
CA TYR A 949 -2.47 -52.33 28.49
C TYR A 949 -1.89 -51.89 29.83
N TYR A 950 -0.71 -52.37 30.18
CA TYR A 950 -0.03 -52.01 31.43
C TYR A 950 1.20 -51.14 31.14
N VAL A 951 1.33 -50.02 31.85
CA VAL A 951 2.55 -49.19 31.86
C VAL A 951 3.40 -49.51 33.09
N LYS A 952 4.71 -49.67 32.88
CA LYS A 952 5.70 -50.02 33.92
C LYS A 952 6.05 -48.81 34.81
N ASP A 953 6.92 -49.02 35.77
CA ASP A 953 7.43 -47.98 36.70
C ASP A 953 8.19 -46.88 35.96
N ASP A 954 8.91 -47.23 34.90
CA ASP A 954 9.58 -46.29 33.99
C ASP A 954 8.63 -45.60 32.98
N GLY A 955 7.33 -45.95 33.01
CA GLY A 955 6.27 -45.41 32.15
C GLY A 955 6.10 -46.11 30.80
N THR A 956 6.94 -47.10 30.49
CA THR A 956 6.88 -47.80 29.20
C THR A 956 5.79 -48.86 29.18
N MET A 957 5.14 -49.06 28.04
CA MET A 957 4.16 -50.14 27.85
C MET A 957 4.86 -51.50 27.91
N ALA A 958 4.33 -52.42 28.72
CA ALA A 958 4.80 -53.79 28.81
C ALA A 958 4.41 -54.62 27.57
N THR A 959 5.30 -55.49 27.09
CA THR A 959 5.03 -56.44 25.98
C THR A 959 5.70 -57.79 26.24
N SER A 960 5.01 -58.88 25.92
CA SER A 960 5.49 -60.26 26.10
C SER A 960 6.02 -60.57 27.51
N GLU A 961 5.36 -60.04 28.54
CA GLU A 961 5.82 -60.15 29.93
C GLU A 961 4.66 -60.28 30.92
N TRP A 962 4.96 -60.78 32.13
CA TRP A 962 4.02 -60.80 33.25
C TRP A 962 4.07 -59.46 34.00
N VAL A 963 2.91 -58.87 34.26
CA VAL A 963 2.76 -57.54 34.87
C VAL A 963 1.92 -57.61 36.16
N ASP A 964 1.86 -56.49 36.89
CA ASP A 964 1.02 -56.30 38.08
C ASP A 964 1.26 -57.41 39.13
N GLY A 965 2.52 -57.50 39.58
CA GLY A 965 2.97 -58.49 40.56
C GLY A 965 2.90 -59.95 40.07
N GLY A 966 2.99 -60.17 38.75
CA GLY A 966 2.99 -61.51 38.15
C GLY A 966 1.60 -62.12 37.93
N LYS A 967 0.53 -61.32 38.04
CA LYS A 967 -0.85 -61.81 37.98
C LYS A 967 -1.43 -61.90 36.57
N TYR A 968 -0.94 -61.08 35.64
CA TYR A 968 -1.49 -60.97 34.29
C TYR A 968 -0.37 -61.00 33.25
N TYR A 969 -0.61 -61.67 32.12
CA TYR A 969 0.35 -61.74 31.01
C TYR A 969 -0.13 -60.88 29.84
N VAL A 970 0.74 -60.01 29.32
CA VAL A 970 0.48 -59.20 28.12
C VAL A 970 1.22 -59.78 26.91
N GLY A 971 0.55 -59.78 25.75
CA GLY A 971 1.11 -60.30 24.49
C GLY A 971 2.20 -59.41 23.88
N SER A 972 2.70 -59.81 22.71
CA SER A 972 3.71 -59.05 21.96
C SER A 972 3.20 -57.69 21.46
N ASP A 973 1.89 -57.53 21.33
CA ASP A 973 1.21 -56.27 21.03
C ASP A 973 0.85 -55.46 22.29
N GLY A 974 1.23 -55.95 23.47
CA GLY A 974 1.00 -55.31 24.77
C GLY A 974 -0.41 -55.50 25.35
N LYS A 975 -1.31 -56.19 24.64
CA LYS A 975 -2.67 -56.44 25.14
C LYS A 975 -2.66 -57.53 26.20
N TRP A 976 -3.46 -57.35 27.23
CA TRP A 976 -3.73 -58.39 28.22
C TRP A 976 -4.37 -59.62 27.56
N ILE A 977 -3.72 -60.77 27.74
CA ILE A 977 -4.25 -62.07 27.35
C ILE A 977 -5.04 -62.63 28.55
N LYS A 978 -6.37 -62.53 28.48
CA LYS A 978 -7.26 -63.18 29.44
C LYS A 978 -7.16 -64.70 29.26
N LYS A 979 -6.97 -65.40 30.38
CA LYS A 979 -7.07 -66.87 30.41
C LYS A 979 -8.50 -67.32 30.20
#